data_AF-A0A168B6T3-F1
#
_entry.id   AF-A0A168B6T3-F1
#
_cell.length_a   1.000
_cell.length_b   1.000
_cell.length_c   1.000
_cell.angle_alpha   90.00
_cell.angle_beta   90.00
_cell.angle_gamma   90.00
#
_symmetry.space_group_name_H-M   'P 1'
#
loop_
_entity.id
_entity.type
_entity.pdbx_description
1 polymer ?
#
loop_
_entity_poly.entity_id
_entity_poly.type
_entity_poly.pdbx_seq_one_letter_code
_entity_poly.pdbx_strand_id
1 'polypeptide(L)'
;MLISRKAEFCLLEQLLPQGPDHPFASTMLDHFHKLNTPLRSVLQYPLLSDQVKRFSVRGFPSARIWDLWEAWSSDEFLSNSERLSLDVIEPFDEWEEFILFGRHYFILHALSCNNDAPVLPRSSNILFTKQNTEADISVTKYDVPILKRRFGDASILTSSTGCRYAVSFMGLGAGGREESCDVYALDGEKEPPILPSTGPASRMCHTLTDLGEYGVLLTGGRCSPANALSDCWLLEKGSACTWKQTHRLPIPLYRHSAIRIRNTNLALVAGGKSGATTQSGDFYVFHALKGWLKCNVEGDDPPAVFGAALFENPAANNGNSVHTGLLTGGIGLHGKLNTIIYRWHLVLSDSPIMQIMQCESGMDPFGLLSTFGARIVNTTSHTMICGGVGGSAESLGRSIVALRPLRMTSPTRYSIEALTASVRKCVVPFMIGSSTLSLDDALIVLGGGATCFSMGTFWETGSYLIKILDKNMRQVEGALVKRAIDRIEFVGSRRVVGTSLGRAAHFEDNSMHPGPSKVSRISITTTAQFDNVLKQGVPVIIEGAEIGSCVQSWTPSCVVERVGFDTKVTIHDCLDNTETMDFISKNFRYATERFGVVLERAAAGEKVYLRALSRDQPTHQPANIEQDFPELAMDFCLPETLSYVRDHLFSSVLRVSGRVNMWLHYDVMANLYVQISGRKRMILFPPEDVNRLAFAPGASSSSFDVFSELKLPRTGGTHPHEAILEPGDILYLPPFWPHTATPLTDLGIAVNAFFRNLHSGYAEGRDIYGNRDIAAYEKGRRDVARIGKYFQAVPPDARRFYLKRLAEELDLTT
;
A
#
# COMPACT_ATOMS: atom_id res chain seq x y z
N MET A 1 -26.17 -46.74 27.89
CA MET A 1 -27.44 -46.41 27.20
C MET A 1 -27.35 -46.99 25.80
N LEU A 2 -28.22 -47.93 25.46
CA LEU A 2 -28.38 -48.46 24.11
C LEU A 2 -28.99 -47.37 23.24
N ILE A 3 -28.21 -46.77 22.32
CA ILE A 3 -28.74 -45.92 21.25
C ILE A 3 -29.43 -46.86 20.26
N SER A 4 -30.69 -47.25 20.54
CA SER A 4 -31.47 -48.18 19.71
C SER A 4 -32.29 -47.48 18.63
N ARG A 5 -31.88 -46.27 18.20
CA ARG A 5 -32.49 -45.52 17.10
C ARG A 5 -31.36 -44.92 16.27
N LYS A 6 -31.47 -44.96 14.93
CA LYS A 6 -30.53 -44.29 14.01
C LYS A 6 -30.42 -42.83 14.42
N ALA A 7 -29.33 -42.46 15.10
CA ALA A 7 -29.05 -41.11 15.54
C ALA A 7 -27.94 -40.55 14.66
N GLU A 8 -28.15 -39.34 14.19
CA GLU A 8 -27.17 -38.58 13.40
C GLU A 8 -26.71 -37.38 14.20
N PHE A 9 -25.42 -37.05 14.07
CA PHE A 9 -24.83 -35.88 14.70
C PHE A 9 -24.08 -35.08 13.64
N CYS A 10 -24.48 -33.82 13.44
CA CYS A 10 -23.77 -32.86 12.62
C CYS A 10 -23.10 -31.83 13.51
N LEU A 11 -21.80 -31.58 13.29
CA LEU A 11 -21.02 -30.63 14.07
C LEU A 11 -20.21 -29.73 13.16
N LEU A 12 -20.24 -28.43 13.44
CA LEU A 12 -19.32 -27.45 12.88
C LEU A 12 -18.68 -26.69 14.06
N GLU A 13 -17.38 -26.88 14.27
CA GLU A 13 -16.61 -26.20 15.32
C GLU A 13 -15.14 -26.02 14.88
N GLN A 14 -14.32 -25.42 15.74
CA GLN A 14 -12.95 -25.04 15.44
C GLN A 14 -11.94 -26.20 15.56
N LEU A 15 -10.77 -26.03 14.95
CA LEU A 15 -9.57 -26.87 15.04
C LEU A 15 -8.34 -26.02 15.42
N LEU A 16 -7.29 -26.69 15.86
CA LEU A 16 -5.95 -26.12 16.08
C LEU A 16 -4.89 -27.03 15.41
N PRO A 17 -4.85 -27.10 14.07
CA PRO A 17 -4.03 -28.07 13.33
C PRO A 17 -2.52 -27.96 13.64
N GLN A 18 -2.04 -26.76 14.00
CA GLN A 18 -0.66 -26.51 14.41
C GLN A 18 -0.54 -26.04 15.87
N GLY A 19 -1.54 -26.38 16.69
CA GLY A 19 -1.59 -26.00 18.10
C GLY A 19 -2.04 -24.54 18.35
N PRO A 20 -2.19 -24.18 19.63
CA PRO A 20 -2.74 -22.88 20.04
C PRO A 20 -1.81 -21.69 19.74
N ASP A 21 -0.50 -21.92 19.61
CA ASP A 21 0.51 -20.88 19.35
C ASP A 21 0.65 -20.53 17.85
N HIS A 22 -0.14 -21.18 16.99
CA HIS A 22 -0.25 -20.75 15.59
C HIS A 22 -0.90 -19.35 15.53
N PRO A 23 -0.45 -18.42 14.67
CA PRO A 23 -0.92 -17.04 14.71
C PRO A 23 -2.42 -16.88 14.50
N PHE A 24 -3.02 -17.68 13.61
CA PHE A 24 -4.46 -17.68 13.41
C PHE A 24 -5.17 -18.25 14.65
N ALA A 25 -4.71 -19.41 15.12
CA ALA A 25 -5.23 -20.08 16.31
C ALA A 25 -5.21 -19.20 17.57
N SER A 26 -4.06 -18.61 17.89
CA SER A 26 -3.87 -17.72 19.05
C SER A 26 -4.81 -16.53 18.95
N THR A 27 -4.92 -15.91 17.78
CA THR A 27 -5.80 -14.75 17.57
C THR A 27 -7.27 -15.13 17.74
N MET A 28 -7.68 -16.28 17.22
CA MET A 28 -9.02 -16.84 17.41
C MET A 28 -9.31 -17.12 18.89
N LEU A 29 -8.41 -17.81 19.60
CA LEU A 29 -8.58 -18.12 21.02
C LEU A 29 -8.67 -16.84 21.88
N ASP A 30 -7.80 -15.87 21.63
CA ASP A 30 -7.79 -14.58 22.32
C ASP A 30 -9.09 -13.79 22.09
N HIS A 31 -9.63 -13.83 20.87
CA HIS A 31 -10.91 -13.21 20.54
C HIS A 31 -12.04 -13.80 21.39
N PHE A 32 -12.19 -15.13 21.41
CA PHE A 32 -13.23 -15.80 22.19
C PHE A 32 -13.03 -15.68 23.70
N HIS A 33 -11.78 -15.57 24.17
CA HIS A 33 -11.46 -15.22 25.56
C HIS A 33 -11.93 -13.82 25.92
N LYS A 34 -11.66 -12.81 25.09
CA LYS A 34 -12.10 -11.42 25.31
C LYS A 34 -13.62 -11.29 25.36
N LEU A 35 -14.35 -12.15 24.64
CA LEU A 35 -15.81 -12.21 24.66
C LEU A 35 -16.39 -12.99 25.85
N ASN A 36 -15.57 -13.54 26.74
CA ASN A 36 -15.97 -14.44 27.83
C ASN A 36 -16.69 -15.71 27.34
N THR A 37 -16.39 -16.17 26.12
CA THR A 37 -16.95 -17.40 25.52
C THR A 37 -15.82 -18.33 25.05
N PRO A 38 -14.96 -18.83 25.96
CA PRO A 38 -13.77 -19.61 25.62
C PRO A 38 -14.10 -20.87 24.82
N LEU A 39 -13.34 -21.12 23.75
CA LEU A 39 -13.39 -22.38 23.01
C LEU A 39 -12.69 -23.48 23.81
N ARG A 40 -13.46 -24.30 24.54
CA ARG A 40 -12.88 -25.34 25.43
C ARG A 40 -12.61 -26.66 24.73
N SER A 41 -13.54 -27.13 23.91
CA SER A 41 -13.45 -28.46 23.27
C SER A 41 -12.25 -28.57 22.34
N VAL A 42 -11.90 -27.48 21.66
CA VAL A 42 -10.79 -27.46 20.70
C VAL A 42 -9.42 -27.72 21.35
N LEU A 43 -9.26 -27.41 22.64
CA LEU A 43 -8.02 -27.72 23.39
C LEU A 43 -7.86 -29.23 23.67
N GLN A 44 -8.97 -29.96 23.71
CA GLN A 44 -8.97 -31.42 23.91
C GLN A 44 -9.00 -32.18 22.58
N TYR A 45 -9.63 -31.62 21.55
CA TYR A 45 -9.82 -32.22 20.23
C TYR A 45 -9.32 -31.28 19.12
N PRO A 46 -8.01 -30.98 19.07
CA PRO A 46 -7.47 -29.99 18.15
C PRO A 46 -7.43 -30.43 16.69
N LEU A 47 -7.41 -31.74 16.41
CA LEU A 47 -7.25 -32.29 15.07
C LEU A 47 -8.52 -33.00 14.56
N LEU A 48 -8.64 -33.13 13.24
CA LEU A 48 -9.69 -33.93 12.59
C LEU A 48 -9.72 -35.38 13.13
N SER A 49 -8.55 -35.99 13.31
CA SER A 49 -8.42 -37.35 13.86
C SER A 49 -8.88 -37.46 15.31
N ASP A 50 -8.67 -36.42 16.12
CA ASP A 50 -9.17 -36.36 17.49
C ASP A 50 -10.69 -36.32 17.54
N GLN A 51 -11.33 -35.62 16.58
CA GLN A 51 -12.79 -35.56 16.45
C GLN A 51 -13.37 -36.91 16.02
N VAL A 52 -12.77 -37.60 15.05
CA VAL A 52 -13.19 -38.97 14.69
C VAL A 52 -13.11 -39.89 15.91
N LYS A 53 -12.00 -39.83 16.65
CA LYS A 53 -11.83 -40.61 17.89
C LYS A 53 -12.83 -40.22 18.98
N ARG A 54 -13.12 -38.92 19.14
CA ARG A 54 -14.09 -38.36 20.09
C ARG A 54 -15.48 -38.97 19.90
N PHE A 55 -15.93 -39.09 18.65
CA PHE A 55 -17.24 -39.62 18.29
C PHE A 55 -17.29 -41.15 18.31
N SER A 56 -16.24 -41.80 17.80
CA SER A 56 -16.10 -43.27 17.82
C SER A 56 -16.24 -43.83 19.25
N VAL A 57 -15.51 -43.27 20.21
CA VAL A 57 -15.57 -43.70 21.63
C VAL A 57 -16.92 -43.38 22.29
N ARG A 58 -17.72 -42.48 21.72
CA ARG A 58 -19.04 -42.06 22.24
C ARG A 58 -20.23 -42.75 21.55
N GLY A 59 -19.98 -43.87 20.86
CA GLY A 59 -21.04 -44.69 20.27
C GLY A 59 -21.48 -44.27 18.86
N PHE A 60 -20.67 -43.48 18.17
CA PHE A 60 -20.84 -43.18 16.75
C PHE A 60 -19.72 -43.85 15.93
N PRO A 61 -19.88 -45.13 15.53
CA PRO A 61 -18.83 -45.91 14.88
C PRO A 61 -18.48 -45.43 13.46
N SER A 62 -19.36 -44.65 12.82
CA SER A 62 -19.14 -44.05 11.51
C SER A 62 -19.15 -42.53 11.64
N ALA A 63 -18.10 -41.87 11.16
CA ALA A 63 -18.00 -40.42 11.12
C ALA A 63 -17.29 -39.99 9.82
N ARG A 64 -17.93 -39.10 9.06
CA ARG A 64 -17.33 -38.41 7.93
C ARG A 64 -16.99 -36.99 8.38
N ILE A 65 -15.78 -36.53 8.08
CA ILE A 65 -15.29 -35.24 8.55
C ILE A 65 -14.43 -34.59 7.48
N TRP A 66 -14.51 -33.25 7.39
CA TRP A 66 -13.69 -32.43 6.51
C TRP A 66 -13.36 -31.13 7.22
N ASP A 67 -12.15 -30.60 7.02
CA ASP A 67 -11.96 -29.17 7.25
C ASP A 67 -12.75 -28.35 6.21
N LEU A 68 -13.02 -27.08 6.49
CA LEU A 68 -13.83 -26.26 5.58
C LEU A 68 -13.14 -25.97 4.24
N TRP A 69 -11.79 -26.07 4.16
CA TRP A 69 -11.08 -25.95 2.89
C TRP A 69 -11.23 -27.22 2.02
N GLU A 70 -11.23 -28.39 2.66
CA GLU A 70 -11.55 -29.67 2.02
C GLU A 70 -13.00 -29.69 1.53
N ALA A 71 -13.93 -29.22 2.36
CA ALA A 71 -15.33 -29.06 1.96
C ALA A 71 -15.45 -28.08 0.76
N TRP A 72 -14.80 -26.91 0.84
CA TRP A 72 -14.74 -25.97 -0.27
C TRP A 72 -14.18 -26.60 -1.55
N SER A 73 -13.16 -27.44 -1.44
CA SER A 73 -12.47 -28.05 -2.59
C SER A 73 -13.17 -29.29 -3.15
N SER A 74 -14.16 -29.83 -2.45
CA SER A 74 -14.88 -31.05 -2.81
C SER A 74 -16.11 -30.75 -3.67
N ASP A 75 -16.27 -31.50 -4.76
CA ASP A 75 -17.46 -31.44 -5.61
C ASP A 75 -18.69 -32.08 -4.94
N GLU A 76 -18.54 -32.68 -3.75
CA GLU A 76 -19.66 -33.13 -2.89
C GLU A 76 -20.41 -31.96 -2.25
N PHE A 77 -19.72 -30.86 -1.95
CA PHE A 77 -20.32 -29.69 -1.27
C PHE A 77 -20.60 -28.54 -2.23
N LEU A 78 -19.68 -28.29 -3.17
CA LEU A 78 -19.79 -27.18 -4.12
C LEU A 78 -19.35 -27.63 -5.50
N SER A 79 -20.20 -27.37 -6.50
CA SER A 79 -19.85 -27.52 -7.91
C SER A 79 -18.89 -26.41 -8.37
N ASN A 80 -18.21 -26.63 -9.50
CA ASN A 80 -17.40 -25.59 -10.13
C ASN A 80 -18.23 -24.35 -10.48
N SER A 81 -19.49 -24.50 -10.90
CA SER A 81 -20.39 -23.38 -11.22
C SER A 81 -20.77 -22.55 -9.99
N GLU A 82 -20.98 -23.19 -8.84
CA GLU A 82 -21.30 -22.46 -7.60
C GLU A 82 -20.10 -21.65 -7.13
N ARG A 83 -18.89 -22.23 -7.14
CA ARG A 83 -17.65 -21.48 -6.82
C ARG A 83 -17.48 -20.27 -7.74
N LEU A 84 -17.67 -20.46 -9.05
CA LEU A 84 -17.58 -19.37 -10.03
C LEU A 84 -18.66 -18.30 -9.85
N SER A 85 -19.85 -18.66 -9.38
CA SER A 85 -20.93 -17.69 -9.16
C SER A 85 -20.58 -16.67 -8.07
N LEU A 86 -19.70 -17.03 -7.12
CA LEU A 86 -19.25 -16.15 -6.04
C LEU A 86 -18.37 -15.00 -6.54
N ASP A 87 -17.67 -15.19 -7.66
CA ASP A 87 -16.87 -14.13 -8.29
C ASP A 87 -17.71 -12.94 -8.77
N VAL A 88 -19.02 -13.12 -8.94
CA VAL A 88 -19.97 -12.05 -9.33
C VAL A 88 -20.40 -11.22 -8.11
N ILE A 89 -20.27 -11.75 -6.90
CA ILE A 89 -20.72 -11.10 -5.66
C ILE A 89 -19.79 -9.96 -5.28
N GLU A 90 -18.48 -10.23 -5.21
CA GLU A 90 -17.48 -9.21 -4.90
C GLU A 90 -16.07 -9.57 -5.43
N PRO A 91 -15.23 -8.56 -5.74
CA PRO A 91 -13.82 -8.79 -6.04
C PRO A 91 -13.06 -9.34 -4.82
N PHE A 92 -12.59 -10.58 -4.88
CA PHE A 92 -11.92 -11.26 -3.77
C PHE A 92 -10.43 -11.55 -4.03
N ASP A 93 -9.58 -11.28 -3.03
CA ASP A 93 -8.14 -11.59 -3.07
C ASP A 93 -7.52 -11.90 -1.68
N GLU A 94 -8.32 -12.35 -0.73
CA GLU A 94 -7.88 -12.73 0.62
C GLU A 94 -7.81 -14.26 0.78
N TRP A 95 -7.27 -14.93 -0.24
CA TRP A 95 -7.26 -16.40 -0.32
C TRP A 95 -6.42 -17.06 0.78
N GLU A 96 -5.32 -16.47 1.22
CA GLU A 96 -4.58 -16.99 2.38
C GLU A 96 -5.44 -16.96 3.66
N GLU A 97 -6.22 -15.89 3.86
CA GLU A 97 -7.13 -15.76 5.00
C GLU A 97 -8.24 -16.81 4.94
N PHE A 98 -8.83 -16.99 3.77
CA PHE A 98 -9.90 -17.96 3.55
C PHE A 98 -9.42 -19.40 3.76
N ILE A 99 -8.22 -19.74 3.27
CA ILE A 99 -7.63 -21.07 3.51
C ILE A 99 -7.29 -21.23 5.00
N LEU A 100 -6.68 -20.24 5.65
CA LEU A 100 -6.41 -20.32 7.09
C LEU A 100 -7.69 -20.53 7.91
N PHE A 101 -8.73 -19.75 7.65
CA PHE A 101 -10.05 -19.95 8.25
C PHE A 101 -10.58 -21.36 7.96
N GLY A 102 -10.51 -21.77 6.70
CA GLY A 102 -10.99 -23.07 6.24
C GLY A 102 -10.32 -24.25 6.95
N ARG A 103 -9.05 -24.12 7.30
CA ARG A 103 -8.24 -25.14 7.98
C ARG A 103 -8.40 -25.15 9.51
N HIS A 104 -9.00 -24.11 10.08
CA HIS A 104 -9.24 -23.99 11.52
C HIS A 104 -10.71 -24.27 11.90
N TYR A 105 -11.51 -24.76 10.96
CA TYR A 105 -12.89 -25.15 11.18
C TYR A 105 -13.17 -26.46 10.45
N PHE A 106 -14.08 -27.27 10.97
CA PHE A 106 -14.47 -28.53 10.33
C PHE A 106 -15.97 -28.71 10.30
N ILE A 107 -16.43 -29.60 9.43
CA ILE A 107 -17.78 -30.17 9.42
C ILE A 107 -17.66 -31.67 9.63
N LEU A 108 -18.44 -32.22 10.56
CA LEU A 108 -18.53 -33.65 10.85
C LEU A 108 -19.98 -34.11 10.75
N HIS A 109 -20.19 -35.28 10.15
CA HIS A 109 -21.44 -36.04 10.16
C HIS A 109 -21.18 -37.44 10.70
N ALA A 110 -21.77 -37.77 11.85
CA ALA A 110 -21.57 -39.04 12.54
C ALA A 110 -22.88 -39.81 12.72
N LEU A 111 -22.80 -41.14 12.61
CA LEU A 111 -23.93 -42.06 12.61
C LEU A 111 -23.77 -43.13 13.70
N SER A 112 -24.87 -43.44 14.40
CA SER A 112 -24.89 -44.47 15.45
C SER A 112 -24.99 -45.91 14.94
N CYS A 113 -25.12 -46.12 13.62
CA CYS A 113 -25.22 -47.45 13.00
C CYS A 113 -24.25 -47.59 11.81
N ASN A 114 -23.63 -48.77 11.68
CA ASN A 114 -22.71 -49.11 10.60
C ASN A 114 -23.47 -49.29 9.28
N ASN A 115 -23.64 -48.21 8.52
CA ASN A 115 -24.02 -48.33 7.11
C ASN A 115 -22.86 -47.99 6.16
N ASP A 116 -21.85 -47.21 6.61
CA ASP A 116 -20.67 -46.86 5.82
C ASP A 116 -19.40 -46.93 6.68
N ALA A 117 -18.29 -47.41 6.09
CA ALA A 117 -16.97 -47.34 6.72
C ALA A 117 -16.59 -45.88 7.01
N PRO A 118 -15.91 -45.57 8.12
CA PRO A 118 -15.44 -44.21 8.39
C PRO A 118 -14.54 -43.74 7.24
N VAL A 119 -15.00 -42.73 6.50
CA VAL A 119 -14.21 -42.09 5.45
C VAL A 119 -13.34 -41.03 6.13
N LEU A 120 -12.11 -41.43 6.44
CA LEU A 120 -11.05 -40.49 6.81
C LEU A 120 -10.79 -39.55 5.61
N PRO A 121 -10.81 -38.22 5.78
CA PRO A 121 -10.46 -37.29 4.71
C PRO A 121 -9.01 -37.53 4.25
N ARG A 122 -8.72 -37.29 2.96
CA ARG A 122 -7.43 -37.60 2.31
C ARG A 122 -6.21 -37.05 3.07
N SER A 123 -6.35 -35.94 3.81
CA SER A 123 -5.30 -35.31 4.60
C SER A 123 -4.98 -36.03 5.93
N SER A 124 -5.90 -36.83 6.46
CA SER A 124 -5.76 -37.47 7.78
C SER A 124 -4.87 -38.73 7.79
N ASN A 125 -4.51 -39.26 6.61
CA ASN A 125 -3.65 -40.43 6.47
C ASN A 125 -2.16 -40.12 6.30
N ILE A 126 -1.77 -38.84 6.30
CA ILE A 126 -0.39 -38.46 6.05
C ILE A 126 0.14 -37.66 7.24
N LEU A 127 0.21 -38.32 8.40
CA LEU A 127 1.25 -37.96 9.36
C LEU A 127 2.58 -38.15 8.63
N PHE A 128 3.31 -37.05 8.40
CA PHE A 128 4.69 -37.14 7.99
C PHE A 128 5.43 -37.90 9.11
N THR A 129 5.57 -39.22 8.97
CA THR A 129 6.62 -39.93 9.69
C THR A 129 7.89 -39.28 9.22
N LYS A 130 8.45 -38.40 10.05
CA LYS A 130 9.77 -37.79 9.88
C LYS A 130 10.72 -38.88 9.36
N GLN A 131 10.89 -38.95 8.05
CA GLN A 131 12.05 -39.66 7.53
C GLN A 131 13.22 -38.79 7.98
N ASN A 132 14.10 -39.40 8.76
CA ASN A 132 15.32 -38.80 9.29
C ASN A 132 16.25 -38.39 8.14
N THR A 133 15.92 -37.29 7.45
CA THR A 133 16.83 -36.60 6.53
C THR A 133 17.09 -35.23 7.13
N GLU A 134 18.31 -35.13 7.68
CA GLU A 134 18.80 -34.05 8.53
C GLU A 134 19.09 -32.78 7.72
N ALA A 135 18.13 -31.88 7.63
CA ALA A 135 18.38 -30.48 7.34
C ALA A 135 17.70 -29.62 8.40
N ASP A 136 18.49 -29.25 9.41
CA ASP A 136 18.06 -28.38 10.48
C ASP A 136 18.23 -26.92 10.06
N ILE A 137 17.31 -26.05 10.46
CA ILE A 137 17.51 -24.60 10.37
C ILE A 137 17.79 -24.02 11.75
N SER A 138 18.60 -22.98 11.79
CA SER A 138 18.68 -22.08 12.94
C SER A 138 17.92 -20.80 12.61
N VAL A 139 17.02 -20.39 13.50
CA VAL A 139 16.17 -19.21 13.34
C VAL A 139 16.53 -18.21 14.42
N THR A 140 16.96 -17.02 14.01
CA THR A 140 17.24 -15.89 14.90
C THR A 140 16.24 -14.79 14.63
N LYS A 141 15.46 -14.42 15.65
CA LYS A 141 14.54 -13.28 15.60
C LYS A 141 15.27 -12.02 16.10
N TYR A 142 15.12 -10.93 15.38
CA TYR A 142 15.53 -9.60 15.77
C TYR A 142 14.29 -8.75 16.01
N ASP A 143 14.18 -8.20 17.21
CA ASP A 143 13.12 -7.25 17.54
C ASP A 143 13.43 -5.90 16.90
N VAL A 144 12.48 -5.41 16.12
CA VAL A 144 12.50 -4.11 15.44
C VAL A 144 11.34 -3.27 15.99
N PRO A 145 11.31 -1.93 15.77
CA PRO A 145 10.10 -1.15 16.03
C PRO A 145 8.88 -1.83 15.41
N ILE A 146 7.70 -1.68 16.00
CA ILE A 146 6.47 -2.39 15.59
C ILE A 146 6.05 -1.95 14.19
N LEU A 147 6.70 -2.51 13.18
CA LEU A 147 6.44 -2.29 11.76
C LEU A 147 5.47 -3.37 11.31
N LYS A 148 4.41 -2.93 10.64
CA LYS A 148 3.31 -3.77 10.21
C LYS A 148 3.25 -3.67 8.70
N ARG A 149 3.77 -4.70 8.01
CA ARG A 149 3.80 -4.74 6.55
C ARG A 149 3.61 -6.16 6.03
N ARG A 150 2.76 -6.32 5.03
CA ARG A 150 2.55 -7.55 4.27
C ARG A 150 2.23 -7.27 2.81
N PHE A 151 2.39 -8.25 1.94
CA PHE A 151 2.17 -8.18 0.50
C PHE A 151 2.99 -7.11 -0.25
N GLY A 152 4.07 -6.62 0.38
CA GLY A 152 5.16 -5.92 -0.28
C GLY A 152 6.22 -6.91 -0.75
N ASP A 153 7.26 -6.40 -1.40
CA ASP A 153 8.43 -7.19 -1.76
C ASP A 153 9.71 -6.46 -1.35
N ALA A 154 10.83 -7.16 -1.28
CA ALA A 154 12.09 -6.58 -0.84
C ALA A 154 13.21 -6.81 -1.84
N SER A 155 14.29 -6.04 -1.69
CA SER A 155 15.52 -6.24 -2.44
C SER A 155 16.74 -5.90 -1.60
N ILE A 156 17.90 -6.44 -1.99
CA ILE A 156 19.19 -6.10 -1.39
C ILE A 156 19.78 -4.93 -2.16
N LEU A 157 20.10 -3.86 -1.44
CA LEU A 157 20.81 -2.69 -1.95
C LEU A 157 22.15 -2.53 -1.25
N THR A 158 23.11 -1.95 -1.96
CA THR A 158 24.45 -1.67 -1.44
C THR A 158 24.68 -0.16 -1.45
N SER A 159 25.18 0.36 -0.33
CA SER A 159 25.60 1.76 -0.21
C SER A 159 26.90 2.04 -0.98
N SER A 160 27.26 3.33 -1.11
CA SER A 160 28.54 3.75 -1.71
C SER A 160 29.77 3.23 -0.97
N THR A 161 29.64 2.88 0.31
CA THR A 161 30.71 2.30 1.14
C THR A 161 30.77 0.77 1.06
N GLY A 162 29.90 0.14 0.27
CA GLY A 162 29.85 -1.32 0.12
C GLY A 162 28.99 -2.05 1.16
N CYS A 163 28.34 -1.33 2.09
CA CYS A 163 27.48 -1.92 3.12
C CYS A 163 26.12 -2.33 2.55
N ARG A 164 25.61 -3.48 2.98
CA ARG A 164 24.39 -4.09 2.44
C ARG A 164 23.17 -3.81 3.31
N TYR A 165 22.04 -3.58 2.64
CA TYR A 165 20.75 -3.29 3.24
C TYR A 165 19.67 -4.15 2.58
N ALA A 166 18.76 -4.69 3.38
CA ALA A 166 17.49 -5.18 2.88
C ALA A 166 16.48 -4.04 2.91
N VAL A 167 15.79 -3.80 1.79
CA VAL A 167 14.80 -2.73 1.67
C VAL A 167 13.48 -3.34 1.23
N SER A 168 12.45 -3.23 2.08
CA SER A 168 11.09 -3.70 1.80
C SER A 168 10.26 -2.55 1.24
N PHE A 169 9.69 -2.72 0.05
CA PHE A 169 8.96 -1.68 -0.67
C PHE A 169 7.45 -1.93 -0.63
N MET A 170 6.69 -0.88 -0.31
CA MET A 170 5.22 -0.81 -0.41
C MET A 170 4.52 -2.01 0.27
N GLY A 171 3.36 -2.44 -0.22
CA GLY A 171 2.54 -3.46 0.41
C GLY A 171 1.37 -2.85 1.21
N LEU A 172 0.95 -3.57 2.23
CA LEU A 172 -0.20 -3.27 3.08
C LEU A 172 0.26 -3.23 4.54
N GLY A 173 0.06 -2.10 5.20
CA GLY A 173 0.27 -1.91 6.63
C GLY A 173 -1.03 -1.72 7.39
N ALA A 174 -0.93 -1.24 8.63
CA ALA A 174 -2.09 -1.12 9.52
C ALA A 174 -3.12 -0.07 9.07
N GLY A 175 -2.66 1.00 8.41
CA GLY A 175 -3.50 2.09 7.92
C GLY A 175 -3.97 1.94 6.46
N GLY A 176 -3.58 0.85 5.77
CA GLY A 176 -3.86 0.65 4.35
C GLY A 176 -2.58 0.41 3.54
N ARG A 177 -2.62 0.71 2.25
CA ARG A 177 -1.46 0.50 1.36
C ARG A 177 -0.33 1.45 1.74
N GLU A 178 0.88 0.91 1.82
CA GLU A 178 2.07 1.66 2.19
C GLU A 178 2.67 2.38 0.98
N GLU A 179 2.94 3.67 1.16
CA GLU A 179 3.70 4.53 0.24
C GLU A 179 5.14 4.72 0.73
N SER A 180 5.63 3.79 1.54
CA SER A 180 6.95 3.84 2.17
C SER A 180 7.78 2.59 1.84
N CYS A 181 9.08 2.67 2.09
CA CYS A 181 9.97 1.52 2.17
C CYS A 181 10.63 1.47 3.54
N ASP A 182 10.85 0.25 4.05
CA ASP A 182 11.52 0.00 5.34
C ASP A 182 12.94 -0.51 5.08
N VAL A 183 13.91 0.07 5.77
CA VAL A 183 15.34 -0.17 5.55
C VAL A 183 15.94 -0.94 6.73
N TYR A 184 16.62 -2.03 6.42
CA TYR A 184 17.29 -2.89 7.39
C TYR A 184 18.76 -3.03 7.05
N ALA A 185 19.65 -2.63 7.96
CA ALA A 185 21.09 -2.84 7.85
C ALA A 185 21.44 -4.30 8.14
N LEU A 186 22.35 -4.86 7.34
CA LEU A 186 22.79 -6.26 7.44
C LEU A 186 24.25 -6.40 7.92
N ASP A 187 25.04 -5.34 7.79
CA ASP A 187 26.47 -5.32 8.11
C ASP A 187 26.82 -4.45 9.35
N GLY A 188 25.80 -3.99 10.09
CA GLY A 188 25.94 -3.21 11.33
C GLY A 188 26.14 -1.70 11.15
N GLU A 189 26.22 -1.21 9.91
CA GLU A 189 26.29 0.22 9.61
C GLU A 189 24.90 0.86 9.60
N LYS A 190 24.79 2.04 10.23
CA LYS A 190 23.49 2.72 10.43
C LYS A 190 23.20 3.83 9.43
N GLU A 191 24.18 4.24 8.63
CA GLU A 191 23.92 5.25 7.60
C GLU A 191 23.05 4.62 6.50
N PRO A 192 21.80 5.09 6.27
CA PRO A 192 20.92 4.46 5.29
C PRO A 192 21.49 4.64 3.87
N PRO A 193 21.25 3.67 2.96
CA PRO A 193 21.59 3.86 1.56
C PRO A 193 20.79 5.04 0.99
N ILE A 194 21.32 5.66 -0.06
CA ILE A 194 20.56 6.64 -0.84
C ILE A 194 19.38 5.91 -1.46
N LEU A 195 18.17 6.38 -1.16
CA LEU A 195 16.93 5.80 -1.64
C LEU A 195 16.13 6.84 -2.41
N PRO A 196 15.40 6.42 -3.45
CA PRO A 196 14.57 7.32 -4.24
C PRO A 196 13.42 7.88 -3.41
N SER A 197 13.21 9.19 -3.47
CA SER A 197 12.05 9.88 -2.88
C SER A 197 10.80 9.78 -3.76
N THR A 198 10.95 9.52 -5.06
CA THR A 198 9.87 9.38 -6.03
C THR A 198 9.91 8.02 -6.70
N GLY A 199 8.76 7.46 -7.05
CA GLY A 199 8.70 6.19 -7.74
C GLY A 199 7.29 5.68 -8.01
N PRO A 200 7.11 4.35 -8.09
CA PRO A 200 5.80 3.76 -8.33
C PRO A 200 4.77 4.16 -7.28
N ALA A 201 3.51 4.28 -7.67
CA ALA A 201 2.40 4.48 -6.73
C ALA A 201 2.23 3.28 -5.78
N SER A 202 1.72 3.54 -4.56
CA SER A 202 1.48 2.54 -3.52
C SER A 202 0.68 1.35 -4.05
N ARG A 203 1.19 0.14 -3.88
CA ARG A 203 0.60 -1.09 -4.40
C ARG A 203 0.98 -2.30 -3.54
N MET A 204 0.27 -3.40 -3.73
CA MET A 204 0.56 -4.69 -3.11
C MET A 204 0.54 -5.82 -4.14
N CYS A 205 1.07 -6.99 -3.77
CA CYS A 205 1.13 -8.18 -4.63
C CYS A 205 1.86 -7.94 -5.97
N HIS A 206 2.84 -7.03 -5.96
CA HIS A 206 3.84 -6.85 -7.02
C HIS A 206 5.05 -7.73 -6.73
N THR A 207 5.95 -7.88 -7.71
CA THR A 207 7.23 -8.58 -7.52
C THR A 207 8.40 -7.63 -7.73
N LEU A 208 9.49 -7.84 -6.98
CA LEU A 208 10.79 -7.24 -7.24
C LEU A 208 11.78 -8.30 -7.72
N THR A 209 12.31 -8.14 -8.93
CA THR A 209 13.25 -9.07 -9.55
C THR A 209 14.59 -8.38 -9.75
N ASP A 210 15.62 -8.84 -9.05
CA ASP A 210 16.99 -8.35 -9.23
C ASP A 210 17.57 -8.83 -10.58
N LEU A 211 17.79 -7.92 -11.53
CA LEU A 211 18.35 -8.16 -12.86
C LEU A 211 19.88 -8.02 -12.92
N GLY A 212 20.57 -8.00 -11.77
CA GLY A 212 22.01 -7.84 -11.67
C GLY A 212 22.44 -6.40 -11.87
N GLU A 213 23.38 -6.18 -12.78
CA GLU A 213 23.90 -4.84 -13.10
C GLU A 213 22.82 -3.93 -13.71
N TYR A 214 21.76 -4.50 -14.27
CA TYR A 214 20.68 -3.73 -14.86
C TYR A 214 19.74 -3.08 -13.82
N GLY A 215 19.81 -3.49 -12.55
CA GLY A 215 18.97 -2.96 -11.48
C GLY A 215 17.88 -3.92 -10.99
N VAL A 216 16.88 -3.40 -10.29
CA VAL A 216 15.76 -4.19 -9.75
C VAL A 216 14.47 -3.85 -10.47
N LEU A 217 13.84 -4.84 -11.08
CA LEU A 217 12.58 -4.68 -11.81
C LEU A 217 11.38 -4.86 -10.87
N LEU A 218 10.59 -3.81 -10.67
CA LEU A 218 9.24 -3.89 -10.13
C LEU A 218 8.25 -4.21 -11.25
N THR A 219 7.45 -5.26 -11.06
CA THR A 219 6.46 -5.70 -12.05
C THR A 219 5.04 -5.67 -11.46
N GLY A 220 4.14 -4.95 -12.13
CA GLY A 220 2.69 -4.97 -11.88
C GLY A 220 2.27 -4.63 -10.45
N GLY A 221 1.39 -5.46 -9.88
CA GLY A 221 0.75 -5.28 -8.57
C GLY A 221 -0.70 -4.82 -8.69
N ARG A 222 -1.32 -4.50 -7.55
CA ARG A 222 -2.70 -3.99 -7.52
C ARG A 222 -2.94 -2.92 -6.48
N CYS A 223 -3.94 -2.09 -6.75
CA CYS A 223 -4.53 -1.17 -5.76
C CYS A 223 -5.71 -1.84 -5.02
N SER A 224 -6.58 -2.52 -5.75
CA SER A 224 -7.69 -3.34 -5.23
C SER A 224 -7.79 -4.63 -6.05
N PRO A 225 -8.51 -5.67 -5.60
CA PRO A 225 -8.66 -6.90 -6.37
C PRO A 225 -9.21 -6.69 -7.80
N ALA A 226 -9.98 -5.62 -8.02
CA ALA A 226 -10.51 -5.21 -9.31
C ALA A 226 -9.59 -4.28 -10.13
N ASN A 227 -8.50 -3.76 -9.54
CA ASN A 227 -7.61 -2.79 -10.16
C ASN A 227 -6.15 -3.29 -10.17
N ALA A 228 -5.87 -4.16 -11.14
CA ALA A 228 -4.54 -4.65 -11.45
C ALA A 228 -3.72 -3.61 -12.22
N LEU A 229 -2.40 -3.61 -12.04
CA LEU A 229 -1.47 -2.65 -12.60
C LEU A 229 -0.59 -3.31 -13.67
N SER A 230 -0.31 -2.59 -14.75
CA SER A 230 0.59 -3.04 -15.83
C SER A 230 1.88 -2.24 -15.90
N ASP A 231 2.01 -1.14 -15.16
CA ASP A 231 3.25 -0.38 -15.14
C ASP A 231 4.37 -1.16 -14.44
N CYS A 232 5.57 -1.04 -15.00
CA CYS A 232 6.79 -1.64 -14.49
C CYS A 232 7.83 -0.55 -14.27
N TRP A 233 8.69 -0.76 -13.29
CA TRP A 233 9.69 0.22 -12.89
C TRP A 233 11.04 -0.46 -12.70
N LEU A 234 12.11 0.22 -13.08
CA LEU A 234 13.48 -0.20 -12.86
C LEU A 234 14.09 0.67 -11.78
N LEU A 235 14.53 0.05 -10.69
CA LEU A 235 15.35 0.69 -9.68
C LEU A 235 16.81 0.56 -10.10
N GLU A 236 17.41 1.67 -10.49
CA GLU A 236 18.83 1.70 -10.83
C GLU A 236 19.67 1.60 -9.55
N LYS A 237 20.58 0.62 -9.53
CA LYS A 237 21.53 0.43 -8.44
C LYS A 237 22.70 1.38 -8.62
N GLY A 238 23.17 2.02 -7.54
CA GLY A 238 24.32 2.92 -7.56
C GLY A 238 24.14 4.16 -6.70
N SER A 239 25.08 5.09 -6.81
CA SER A 239 25.19 6.28 -5.94
C SER A 239 24.00 7.24 -6.01
N ALA A 240 23.23 7.26 -7.10
CA ALA A 240 22.06 8.13 -7.23
C ALA A 240 20.70 7.44 -6.96
N CYS A 241 20.69 6.09 -6.85
CA CYS A 241 19.53 5.19 -6.73
C CYS A 241 18.15 5.80 -7.11
N THR A 242 17.71 5.59 -8.37
CA THR A 242 16.47 6.18 -8.88
C THR A 242 15.51 5.15 -9.46
N TRP A 243 14.20 5.41 -9.31
CA TRP A 243 13.17 4.68 -10.04
C TRP A 243 12.97 5.29 -11.43
N LYS A 244 13.00 4.45 -12.46
CA LYS A 244 12.62 4.81 -13.83
C LYS A 244 11.52 3.90 -14.33
N GLN A 245 10.47 4.48 -14.89
CA GLN A 245 9.43 3.69 -15.53
C GLN A 245 10.03 2.97 -16.75
N THR A 246 9.66 1.70 -16.95
CA THR A 246 10.10 0.90 -18.10
C THR A 246 8.88 0.34 -18.86
N HIS A 247 9.13 -0.54 -19.82
CA HIS A 247 8.11 -1.18 -20.65
C HIS A 247 7.00 -1.79 -19.77
N ARG A 248 5.75 -1.43 -20.06
CA ARG A 248 4.58 -1.92 -19.33
C ARG A 248 4.29 -3.37 -19.73
N LEU A 249 3.79 -4.17 -18.79
CA LEU A 249 3.30 -5.50 -19.09
C LEU A 249 2.20 -5.42 -20.19
N PRO A 250 2.13 -6.42 -21.09
CA PRO A 250 1.08 -6.48 -22.11
C PRO A 250 -0.34 -6.51 -21.53
N ILE A 251 -0.50 -7.10 -20.35
CA ILE A 251 -1.73 -7.09 -19.55
C ILE A 251 -1.39 -6.72 -18.10
N PRO A 252 -2.29 -6.05 -17.36
CA PRO A 252 -2.06 -5.79 -15.94
C PRO A 252 -2.03 -7.11 -15.15
N LEU A 253 -1.12 -7.24 -14.18
CA LEU A 253 -0.96 -8.48 -13.40
C LEU A 253 -0.66 -8.19 -11.93
N TYR A 254 -1.26 -8.96 -11.02
CA TYR A 254 -0.87 -9.07 -9.62
C TYR A 254 -0.89 -10.53 -9.17
N ARG A 255 -0.16 -10.86 -8.09
CA ARG A 255 0.08 -12.26 -7.67
C ARG A 255 0.65 -13.15 -8.79
N HIS A 256 1.31 -12.55 -9.77
CA HIS A 256 2.12 -13.29 -10.73
C HIS A 256 3.42 -13.74 -10.04
N SER A 257 4.04 -14.79 -10.57
CA SER A 257 5.40 -15.15 -10.21
C SER A 257 6.38 -14.41 -11.09
N ALA A 258 7.51 -13.98 -10.54
CA ALA A 258 8.62 -13.45 -11.31
C ALA A 258 9.95 -14.00 -10.80
N ILE A 259 10.82 -14.41 -11.71
CA ILE A 259 12.19 -14.82 -11.41
C ILE A 259 13.17 -14.17 -12.39
N ARG A 260 14.42 -13.95 -11.95
CA ARG A 260 15.51 -13.70 -12.89
C ARG A 260 15.90 -15.01 -13.55
N ILE A 261 16.04 -14.97 -14.87
CA ILE A 261 16.59 -16.08 -15.64
C ILE A 261 18.10 -16.12 -15.37
N ARG A 262 18.57 -17.23 -14.78
CA ARG A 262 19.94 -17.39 -14.28
C ARG A 262 20.96 -17.14 -15.39
N ASN A 263 22.08 -16.52 -15.02
CA ASN A 263 23.16 -16.12 -15.92
C ASN A 263 22.76 -15.11 -17.02
N THR A 264 21.58 -14.51 -16.93
CA THR A 264 21.14 -13.43 -17.83
C THR A 264 20.71 -12.21 -17.01
N ASN A 265 20.36 -11.10 -17.66
CA ASN A 265 19.72 -9.94 -17.01
C ASN A 265 18.23 -9.86 -17.37
N LEU A 266 17.61 -11.00 -17.69
CA LEU A 266 16.22 -11.12 -18.12
C LEU A 266 15.33 -11.59 -16.96
N ALA A 267 14.06 -11.20 -16.97
CA ALA A 267 13.06 -11.71 -16.04
C ALA A 267 12.09 -12.64 -16.76
N LEU A 268 11.65 -13.71 -16.10
CA LEU A 268 10.50 -14.52 -16.50
C LEU A 268 9.35 -14.22 -15.55
N VAL A 269 8.18 -13.88 -16.12
CA VAL A 269 6.92 -13.69 -15.40
C VAL A 269 5.93 -14.76 -15.83
N ALA A 270 5.24 -15.36 -14.87
CA ALA A 270 4.23 -16.40 -15.13
C ALA A 270 2.96 -16.17 -14.31
N GLY A 271 1.82 -16.34 -14.97
CA GLY A 271 0.50 -16.37 -14.34
C GLY A 271 0.05 -15.05 -13.73
N GLY A 272 -0.85 -15.14 -12.74
CA GLY A 272 -1.38 -13.99 -11.99
C GLY A 272 -2.81 -13.60 -12.38
N LYS A 273 -3.36 -12.64 -11.65
CA LYS A 273 -4.68 -12.06 -11.91
C LYS A 273 -4.54 -10.75 -12.67
N SER A 274 -5.37 -10.57 -13.70
CA SER A 274 -5.47 -9.32 -14.46
C SER A 274 -6.72 -8.50 -14.11
N GLY A 275 -7.62 -9.07 -13.32
CA GLY A 275 -8.82 -8.40 -12.81
C GLY A 275 -9.41 -9.14 -11.61
N ALA A 276 -10.67 -8.84 -11.29
CA ALA A 276 -11.39 -9.49 -10.20
C ALA A 276 -11.57 -10.99 -10.44
N THR A 277 -11.92 -11.36 -11.68
CA THR A 277 -12.29 -12.74 -12.08
C THR A 277 -11.38 -13.30 -13.18
N THR A 278 -10.49 -12.48 -13.72
CA THR A 278 -9.65 -12.81 -14.88
C THR A 278 -8.25 -13.20 -14.43
N GLN A 279 -7.78 -14.35 -14.93
CA GLN A 279 -6.47 -14.92 -14.64
C GLN A 279 -5.69 -15.06 -15.95
N SER A 280 -4.36 -14.99 -15.87
CA SER A 280 -3.49 -15.24 -17.03
C SER A 280 -2.82 -16.60 -16.89
N GLY A 281 -2.74 -17.34 -18.00
CA GLY A 281 -1.86 -18.50 -18.15
C GLY A 281 -0.59 -18.18 -18.95
N ASP A 282 -0.36 -16.90 -19.28
CA ASP A 282 0.74 -16.51 -20.16
C ASP A 282 2.08 -16.45 -19.44
N PHE A 283 3.14 -16.61 -20.22
CA PHE A 283 4.53 -16.42 -19.82
C PHE A 283 5.12 -15.24 -20.57
N TYR A 284 5.83 -14.37 -19.85
CA TYR A 284 6.47 -13.19 -20.42
C TYR A 284 7.95 -13.12 -20.03
N VAL A 285 8.82 -12.88 -21.01
CA VAL A 285 10.23 -12.58 -20.78
C VAL A 285 10.44 -11.08 -20.88
N PHE A 286 10.93 -10.46 -19.81
CA PHE A 286 11.39 -9.07 -19.84
C PHE A 286 12.79 -9.00 -20.41
N HIS A 287 12.96 -8.19 -21.45
CA HIS A 287 14.24 -7.78 -21.98
C HIS A 287 14.31 -6.26 -21.96
N ALA A 288 15.26 -5.69 -21.24
CA ALA A 288 15.25 -4.26 -20.97
C ALA A 288 15.22 -3.35 -22.22
N LEU A 289 15.88 -3.76 -23.31
CA LEU A 289 15.85 -3.06 -24.59
C LEU A 289 14.66 -3.40 -25.50
N LYS A 290 14.12 -4.64 -25.44
CA LYS A 290 13.07 -5.13 -26.35
C LYS A 290 11.68 -5.07 -25.72
N GLY A 291 11.60 -4.76 -24.44
CA GLY A 291 10.37 -4.81 -23.65
C GLY A 291 9.97 -6.24 -23.27
N TRP A 292 8.67 -6.47 -23.22
CA TRP A 292 8.09 -7.77 -22.83
C TRP A 292 7.84 -8.64 -24.05
N LEU A 293 8.44 -9.82 -24.07
CA LEU A 293 8.25 -10.84 -25.09
C LEU A 293 7.30 -11.91 -24.54
N LYS A 294 6.14 -12.09 -25.17
CA LYS A 294 5.24 -13.20 -24.83
C LYS A 294 5.85 -14.50 -25.34
N CYS A 295 5.89 -15.54 -24.49
CA CYS A 295 6.38 -16.84 -24.92
C CYS A 295 5.32 -17.59 -25.72
N ASN A 296 5.76 -18.29 -26.76
CA ASN A 296 4.95 -19.30 -27.44
C ASN A 296 4.99 -20.58 -26.61
N VAL A 297 3.83 -21.02 -26.13
CA VAL A 297 3.73 -22.22 -25.29
C VAL A 297 3.57 -23.45 -26.17
N GLU A 298 4.37 -24.47 -25.91
CA GLU A 298 4.35 -25.78 -26.57
C GLU A 298 4.24 -26.90 -25.53
N GLY A 299 3.64 -28.03 -25.91
CA GLY A 299 3.46 -29.18 -25.02
C GLY A 299 2.14 -29.14 -24.25
N ASP A 300 2.18 -29.44 -22.96
CA ASP A 300 1.00 -29.44 -22.09
C ASP A 300 0.50 -28.01 -21.83
N ASP A 301 -0.81 -27.86 -21.63
CA ASP A 301 -1.44 -26.57 -21.32
C ASP A 301 -1.72 -26.45 -19.81
N PRO A 302 -0.87 -25.76 -19.03
CA PRO A 302 -1.10 -25.60 -17.61
C PRO A 302 -2.30 -24.67 -17.37
N PRO A 303 -3.14 -24.91 -16.36
CA PRO A 303 -4.25 -24.02 -16.06
C PRO A 303 -3.73 -22.61 -15.72
N ALA A 304 -4.48 -21.58 -16.11
CA ALA A 304 -4.26 -20.23 -15.63
C ALA A 304 -4.38 -20.22 -14.10
N VAL A 305 -3.32 -19.78 -13.42
CA VAL A 305 -3.22 -19.76 -11.95
C VAL A 305 -2.59 -18.46 -11.48
N PHE A 306 -2.91 -18.07 -10.25
CA PHE A 306 -2.25 -16.96 -9.56
C PHE A 306 -1.70 -17.39 -8.20
N GLY A 307 -0.66 -16.70 -7.73
CA GLY A 307 0.05 -17.03 -6.50
C GLY A 307 0.78 -18.37 -6.54
N ALA A 308 1.09 -18.87 -7.73
CA ALA A 308 1.88 -20.09 -7.94
C ALA A 308 3.34 -19.89 -7.54
N ALA A 309 4.07 -20.99 -7.44
CA ALA A 309 5.52 -21.03 -7.26
C ALA A 309 6.20 -21.31 -8.60
N LEU A 310 7.12 -20.42 -9.00
CA LEU A 310 7.95 -20.53 -10.19
C LEU A 310 9.43 -20.50 -9.79
N PHE A 311 10.22 -21.46 -10.27
CA PHE A 311 11.67 -21.42 -10.09
C PHE A 311 12.43 -22.18 -11.16
N GLU A 312 13.69 -21.79 -11.37
CA GLU A 312 14.63 -22.40 -12.30
C GLU A 312 15.57 -23.39 -11.57
N ASN A 313 15.83 -24.54 -12.20
CA ASN A 313 16.70 -25.59 -11.69
C ASN A 313 18.17 -25.13 -11.63
N PRO A 314 18.81 -25.17 -10.46
CA PRO A 314 20.21 -24.76 -10.31
C PRO A 314 21.23 -25.60 -11.09
N ALA A 315 20.94 -26.87 -11.33
CA ALA A 315 21.91 -27.84 -11.87
C ALA A 315 21.86 -27.99 -13.40
N ALA A 316 20.95 -27.32 -14.10
CA ALA A 316 20.69 -27.55 -15.53
C ALA A 316 21.61 -26.75 -16.48
N ASN A 317 22.35 -25.74 -16.01
CA ASN A 317 23.10 -24.82 -16.87
C ASN A 317 24.54 -25.30 -17.16
N ASN A 318 24.66 -26.32 -18.01
CA ASN A 318 25.92 -26.71 -18.67
C ASN A 318 26.11 -25.96 -20.01
N GLY A 319 25.96 -24.63 -20.03
CA GLY A 319 26.30 -23.80 -21.20
C GLY A 319 25.28 -23.80 -22.37
N ASN A 320 24.11 -24.42 -22.24
CA ASN A 320 23.05 -24.37 -23.25
C ASN A 320 22.13 -23.16 -23.07
N SER A 321 21.57 -22.64 -24.17
CA SER A 321 20.59 -21.55 -24.25
C SER A 321 19.17 -21.92 -23.73
N VAL A 322 19.04 -23.06 -23.05
CA VAL A 322 17.78 -23.63 -22.60
C VAL A 322 17.73 -23.59 -21.08
N HIS A 323 16.79 -22.83 -20.55
CA HIS A 323 16.55 -22.70 -19.12
C HIS A 323 15.46 -23.68 -18.70
N THR A 324 15.57 -24.29 -17.53
CA THR A 324 14.62 -25.33 -17.08
C THR A 324 14.20 -25.08 -15.65
N GLY A 325 12.94 -25.37 -15.31
CA GLY A 325 12.47 -25.26 -13.94
C GLY A 325 11.14 -25.93 -13.70
N LEU A 326 10.50 -25.58 -12.58
CA LEU A 326 9.16 -26.06 -12.24
C LEU A 326 8.19 -24.89 -12.02
N LEU A 327 6.91 -25.17 -12.30
CA LEU A 327 5.75 -24.37 -11.97
C LEU A 327 4.79 -25.26 -11.16
N THR A 328 4.41 -24.82 -9.97
CA THR A 328 3.60 -25.61 -9.03
C THR A 328 2.70 -24.71 -8.18
N GLY A 329 1.59 -25.27 -7.67
CA GLY A 329 0.67 -24.55 -6.81
C GLY A 329 -0.12 -23.46 -7.53
N GLY A 330 -0.56 -22.48 -6.76
CA GLY A 330 -1.44 -21.41 -7.20
C GLY A 330 -2.92 -21.80 -7.20
N ILE A 331 -3.79 -20.80 -7.24
CA ILE A 331 -5.24 -21.00 -7.30
C ILE A 331 -5.70 -20.79 -8.74
N GLY A 332 -6.47 -21.76 -9.26
CA GLY A 332 -7.02 -21.70 -10.61
C GLY A 332 -8.38 -21.03 -10.69
N LEU A 333 -8.99 -21.10 -11.88
CA LEU A 333 -10.29 -20.48 -12.18
C LEU A 333 -11.42 -20.88 -11.21
N HIS A 334 -11.44 -22.14 -10.75
CA HIS A 334 -12.50 -22.65 -9.88
C HIS A 334 -12.23 -22.43 -8.39
N GLY A 335 -11.30 -21.53 -8.01
CA GLY A 335 -10.97 -21.27 -6.60
C GLY A 335 -10.34 -22.47 -5.88
N LYS A 336 -9.79 -23.43 -6.64
CA LYS A 336 -9.10 -24.61 -6.13
C LYS A 336 -7.60 -24.46 -6.32
N LEU A 337 -6.84 -25.01 -5.38
CA LEU A 337 -5.39 -25.08 -5.47
C LEU A 337 -4.99 -26.07 -6.59
N ASN A 338 -4.07 -25.66 -7.47
CA ASN A 338 -3.50 -26.54 -8.46
C ASN A 338 -2.46 -27.47 -7.80
N THR A 339 -2.69 -28.77 -7.89
CA THR A 339 -1.80 -29.81 -7.35
C THR A 339 -0.91 -30.45 -8.41
N ILE A 340 -1.08 -30.07 -9.69
CA ILE A 340 -0.27 -30.59 -10.78
C ILE A 340 1.04 -29.80 -10.85
N ILE A 341 2.14 -30.53 -10.94
CA ILE A 341 3.49 -29.96 -11.09
C ILE A 341 3.86 -30.00 -12.56
N TYR A 342 4.26 -28.86 -13.09
CA TYR A 342 4.71 -28.70 -14.46
C TYR A 342 6.20 -28.42 -14.48
N ARG A 343 6.92 -29.11 -15.37
CA ARG A 343 8.27 -28.76 -15.78
C ARG A 343 8.19 -27.83 -16.97
N TRP A 344 9.00 -26.78 -16.94
CA TRP A 344 9.12 -25.85 -18.05
C TRP A 344 10.53 -25.84 -18.61
N HIS A 345 10.65 -25.68 -19.93
CA HIS A 345 11.88 -25.42 -20.64
C HIS A 345 11.71 -24.15 -21.49
N LEU A 346 12.53 -23.14 -21.23
CA LEU A 346 12.52 -21.87 -21.92
C LEU A 346 13.70 -21.81 -22.88
N VAL A 347 13.41 -21.67 -24.17
CA VAL A 347 14.39 -21.39 -25.21
C VAL A 347 14.34 -19.89 -25.53
N LEU A 348 15.44 -19.19 -25.25
CA LEU A 348 15.55 -17.76 -25.51
C LEU A 348 15.79 -17.48 -27.00
N SER A 349 14.95 -16.63 -27.58
CA SER A 349 15.07 -16.11 -28.95
C SER A 349 14.29 -14.79 -29.06
N ASP A 350 14.17 -14.20 -30.25
CA ASP A 350 13.29 -13.05 -30.49
C ASP A 350 11.79 -13.38 -30.32
N SER A 351 11.44 -14.67 -30.33
CA SER A 351 10.11 -15.19 -30.04
C SER A 351 10.27 -16.40 -29.11
N PRO A 352 10.44 -16.16 -27.79
CA PRO A 352 10.85 -17.19 -26.85
C PRO A 352 9.83 -18.34 -26.80
N ILE A 353 10.32 -19.57 -26.71
CA ILE A 353 9.48 -20.78 -26.70
C ILE A 353 9.49 -21.36 -25.30
N MET A 354 8.30 -21.62 -24.76
CA MET A 354 8.05 -22.21 -23.44
C MET A 354 7.48 -23.61 -23.61
N GLN A 355 8.32 -24.62 -23.50
CA GLN A 355 7.89 -26.02 -23.53
C GLN A 355 7.46 -26.46 -22.13
N ILE A 356 6.21 -26.89 -21.98
CA ILE A 356 5.63 -27.34 -20.72
C ILE A 356 5.37 -28.83 -20.77
N MET A 357 5.73 -29.53 -19.69
CA MET A 357 5.46 -30.96 -19.50
C MET A 357 4.99 -31.22 -18.08
N GLN A 358 3.88 -31.94 -17.93
CA GLN A 358 3.40 -32.42 -16.65
C GLN A 358 4.40 -33.44 -16.06
N CYS A 359 4.72 -33.29 -14.79
CA CYS A 359 5.57 -34.23 -14.06
C CYS A 359 4.78 -35.50 -13.65
N GLU A 360 5.50 -36.61 -13.46
CA GLU A 360 4.93 -37.88 -13.02
C GLU A 360 4.14 -37.75 -11.71
N SER A 361 3.04 -38.50 -11.62
CA SER A 361 2.25 -38.60 -10.39
C SER A 361 3.11 -39.18 -9.26
N GLY A 362 3.18 -38.47 -8.13
CA GLY A 362 3.97 -38.89 -6.96
C GLY A 362 5.30 -38.16 -6.76
N MET A 363 5.64 -37.15 -7.58
CA MET A 363 6.80 -36.27 -7.31
C MET A 363 6.68 -35.55 -5.97
N ASP A 364 5.47 -35.14 -5.58
CA ASP A 364 5.17 -34.47 -4.32
C ASP A 364 4.07 -35.24 -3.57
N PRO A 365 4.40 -36.41 -2.98
CA PRO A 365 3.41 -37.28 -2.37
C PRO A 365 2.74 -36.66 -1.14
N PHE A 366 3.35 -35.63 -0.57
CA PHE A 366 2.89 -34.92 0.63
C PHE A 366 2.21 -33.58 0.31
N GLY A 367 2.18 -33.15 -0.95
CA GLY A 367 1.56 -31.87 -1.35
C GLY A 367 2.30 -30.63 -0.80
N LEU A 368 3.61 -30.73 -0.58
CA LEU A 368 4.45 -29.67 -0.02
C LEU A 368 4.79 -28.56 -1.03
N LEU A 369 4.81 -28.89 -2.32
CA LEU A 369 5.06 -27.93 -3.40
C LEU A 369 3.79 -27.21 -3.82
N SER A 370 2.64 -27.87 -3.65
CA SER A 370 1.31 -27.32 -3.94
C SER A 370 0.95 -26.26 -2.90
N THR A 371 1.39 -25.02 -3.15
CA THR A 371 1.22 -23.87 -2.25
C THR A 371 0.70 -22.65 -3.00
N PHE A 372 0.13 -21.72 -2.25
CA PHE A 372 -0.39 -20.44 -2.71
C PHE A 372 0.20 -19.32 -1.86
N GLY A 373 0.74 -18.29 -2.53
CA GLY A 373 1.29 -17.10 -1.87
C GLY A 373 2.65 -17.33 -1.17
N ALA A 374 3.30 -18.46 -1.41
CA ALA A 374 4.64 -18.75 -0.89
C ALA A 374 5.70 -17.92 -1.62
N ARG A 375 6.77 -17.55 -0.90
CA ARG A 375 7.93 -16.86 -1.48
C ARG A 375 9.00 -17.85 -1.90
N ILE A 376 9.51 -17.67 -3.11
CA ILE A 376 10.50 -18.54 -3.70
C ILE A 376 11.85 -17.84 -3.72
N VAL A 377 12.85 -18.49 -3.12
CA VAL A 377 14.17 -17.90 -2.93
C VAL A 377 15.24 -18.92 -3.26
N ASN A 378 16.25 -18.51 -4.01
CA ASN A 378 17.37 -19.38 -4.37
C ASN A 378 18.58 -19.14 -3.45
N THR A 379 19.18 -20.21 -2.97
CA THR A 379 20.52 -20.23 -2.37
C THR A 379 21.50 -20.86 -3.36
N THR A 380 22.77 -20.99 -2.97
CA THR A 380 23.81 -21.59 -3.82
C THR A 380 23.50 -23.06 -4.15
N SER A 381 22.87 -23.78 -3.22
CA SER A 381 22.64 -25.22 -3.31
C SER A 381 21.17 -25.64 -3.33
N HIS A 382 20.24 -24.79 -2.90
CA HIS A 382 18.83 -25.12 -2.74
C HIS A 382 17.91 -24.04 -3.34
N THR A 383 16.72 -24.46 -3.74
CA THR A 383 15.59 -23.55 -3.95
C THR A 383 14.63 -23.72 -2.76
N MET A 384 14.26 -22.60 -2.16
CA MET A 384 13.47 -22.55 -0.93
C MET A 384 12.06 -22.05 -1.23
N ILE A 385 11.05 -22.76 -0.73
CA ILE A 385 9.65 -22.35 -0.72
C ILE A 385 9.31 -21.97 0.71
N CYS A 386 9.06 -20.67 0.94
CA CYS A 386 8.90 -20.11 2.27
C CYS A 386 7.47 -19.58 2.45
N GLY A 387 6.76 -20.11 3.45
CA GLY A 387 5.44 -19.64 3.84
C GLY A 387 4.32 -20.05 2.88
N GLY A 388 3.36 -19.14 2.72
CA GLY A 388 2.13 -19.40 1.98
C GLY A 388 1.22 -20.43 2.67
N VAL A 389 0.12 -20.75 2.00
CA VAL A 389 -0.84 -21.78 2.41
C VAL A 389 -0.91 -22.88 1.36
N GLY A 390 -1.21 -24.12 1.71
CA GLY A 390 -1.11 -25.22 0.74
C GLY A 390 -2.14 -26.33 0.83
N GLY A 391 -1.96 -27.30 -0.06
CA GLY A 391 -2.76 -28.52 -0.11
C GLY A 391 -2.52 -29.39 1.13
N SER A 392 -1.28 -29.42 1.63
CA SER A 392 -0.94 -29.98 2.94
C SER A 392 -1.51 -29.15 4.09
N ALA A 393 -2.05 -29.82 5.11
CA ALA A 393 -2.47 -29.18 6.36
C ALA A 393 -1.30 -28.60 7.18
N GLU A 394 -0.06 -28.93 6.82
CA GLU A 394 1.16 -28.36 7.42
C GLU A 394 1.52 -26.99 6.80
N SER A 395 1.00 -26.68 5.61
CA SER A 395 1.27 -25.42 4.93
C SER A 395 0.28 -24.34 5.38
N LEU A 396 0.52 -23.77 6.56
CA LEU A 396 -0.30 -22.70 7.17
C LEU A 396 0.53 -21.44 7.50
N GLY A 397 1.40 -21.03 6.57
CA GLY A 397 2.19 -19.81 6.70
C GLY A 397 3.48 -19.92 7.52
N ARG A 398 3.83 -21.11 8.04
CA ARG A 398 5.07 -21.37 8.80
C ARG A 398 5.95 -22.49 8.18
N SER A 399 5.68 -22.89 6.95
CA SER A 399 6.44 -23.93 6.25
C SER A 399 7.69 -23.35 5.58
N ILE A 400 8.77 -24.13 5.60
CA ILE A 400 9.97 -23.88 4.78
C ILE A 400 10.31 -25.21 4.11
N VAL A 401 10.26 -25.26 2.79
CA VAL A 401 10.55 -26.46 2.01
C VAL A 401 11.80 -26.21 1.17
N ALA A 402 12.79 -27.07 1.29
CA ALA A 402 13.98 -27.08 0.48
C ALA A 402 13.81 -28.04 -0.70
N LEU A 403 14.17 -27.56 -1.88
CA LEU A 403 14.22 -28.35 -3.09
C LEU A 403 15.67 -28.43 -3.58
N ARG A 404 16.16 -29.65 -3.79
CA ARG A 404 17.53 -29.90 -4.25
C ARG A 404 17.57 -30.83 -5.46
N PRO A 405 18.25 -30.48 -6.56
CA PRO A 405 18.39 -31.38 -7.69
C PRO A 405 19.32 -32.56 -7.35
N LEU A 406 18.89 -33.79 -7.68
CA LEU A 406 19.66 -35.01 -7.45
C LEU A 406 20.66 -35.24 -8.59
N ARG A 407 21.93 -34.95 -8.35
CA ARG A 407 23.00 -34.96 -9.38
C ARG A 407 23.31 -36.32 -10.00
N MET A 408 22.84 -37.45 -9.46
CA MET A 408 23.36 -38.78 -9.81
C MET A 408 22.52 -39.64 -10.77
N THR A 409 21.29 -39.28 -11.15
CA THR A 409 20.43 -40.21 -11.92
C THR A 409 19.68 -39.61 -13.11
N SER A 410 19.39 -38.31 -13.13
CA SER A 410 18.80 -37.58 -14.27
C SER A 410 18.61 -36.10 -13.85
N PRO A 411 18.77 -35.10 -14.74
CA PRO A 411 18.49 -33.68 -14.44
C PRO A 411 17.03 -33.37 -14.05
N THR A 412 16.16 -34.40 -13.99
CA THR A 412 14.72 -34.30 -13.78
C THR A 412 14.25 -34.62 -12.36
N ARG A 413 15.13 -35.16 -11.49
CA ARG A 413 14.75 -35.57 -10.12
C ARG A 413 15.19 -34.55 -9.07
N TYR A 414 14.28 -34.26 -8.15
CA TYR A 414 14.50 -33.37 -7.00
C TYR A 414 14.31 -34.14 -5.69
N SER A 415 15.08 -33.81 -4.65
CA SER A 415 14.68 -34.08 -3.27
C SER A 415 13.88 -32.89 -2.75
N ILE A 416 12.77 -33.21 -2.07
CA ILE A 416 11.86 -32.26 -1.44
C ILE A 416 11.92 -32.53 0.06
N GLU A 417 12.36 -31.55 0.82
CA GLU A 417 12.61 -31.69 2.26
C GLU A 417 11.92 -30.54 3.01
N ALA A 418 10.99 -30.87 3.90
CA ALA A 418 10.44 -29.89 4.83
C ALA A 418 11.48 -29.60 5.93
N LEU A 419 11.90 -28.35 6.05
CA LEU A 419 12.92 -27.95 7.02
C LEU A 419 12.27 -27.67 8.38
N THR A 420 12.91 -28.15 9.44
CA THR A 420 12.47 -27.92 10.82
C THR A 420 13.51 -27.18 11.64
N ALA A 421 13.06 -26.34 12.57
CA ALA A 421 13.96 -25.64 13.47
C ALA A 421 14.66 -26.63 14.42
N SER A 422 15.99 -26.59 14.45
CA SER A 422 16.87 -27.43 15.30
C SER A 422 16.55 -27.32 16.79
N VAL A 423 16.12 -26.14 17.25
CA VAL A 423 15.86 -25.86 18.65
C VAL A 423 14.36 -25.84 18.91
N ARG A 424 13.88 -26.71 19.82
CA ARG A 424 12.45 -26.85 20.20
C ARG A 424 11.76 -25.55 20.68
N LYS A 425 12.50 -24.46 20.92
CA LYS A 425 11.99 -23.14 21.34
C LYS A 425 12.05 -22.06 20.25
N CYS A 426 12.62 -22.33 19.08
CA CYS A 426 12.67 -21.37 17.98
C CYS A 426 11.39 -21.45 17.15
N VAL A 427 10.66 -20.34 17.04
CA VAL A 427 9.41 -20.23 16.26
C VAL A 427 9.76 -19.75 14.84
N VAL A 428 9.34 -20.51 13.84
CA VAL A 428 9.44 -20.11 12.42
C VAL A 428 8.49 -18.92 12.19
N PRO A 429 8.94 -17.85 11.47
CA PRO A 429 8.12 -16.67 11.25
C PRO A 429 6.84 -16.97 10.50
N PHE A 430 5.82 -16.13 10.72
CA PHE A 430 4.56 -16.22 9.98
C PHE A 430 4.64 -15.49 8.64
N MET A 431 4.84 -16.27 7.57
CA MET A 431 5.19 -15.84 6.22
C MET A 431 3.98 -15.77 5.28
N ILE A 432 2.90 -15.13 5.71
CA ILE A 432 1.78 -14.76 4.84
C ILE A 432 1.97 -13.32 4.38
N GLY A 433 2.25 -13.15 3.09
CA GLY A 433 2.58 -11.85 2.52
C GLY A 433 3.92 -11.27 3.02
N SER A 434 4.82 -12.08 3.58
CA SER A 434 6.16 -11.61 3.95
C SER A 434 7.01 -11.30 2.71
N SER A 435 8.04 -10.48 2.90
CA SER A 435 9.15 -10.38 1.96
C SER A 435 10.27 -11.32 2.42
N THR A 436 10.73 -12.20 1.54
CA THR A 436 11.78 -13.18 1.86
C THR A 436 12.91 -13.06 0.85
N LEU A 437 14.14 -12.92 1.35
CA LEU A 437 15.37 -12.72 0.56
C LEU A 437 16.39 -13.80 0.89
N SER A 438 17.35 -14.03 -0.01
CA SER A 438 18.55 -14.83 0.24
C SER A 438 19.79 -13.97 0.09
N LEU A 439 20.69 -14.09 1.06
CA LEU A 439 22.01 -13.47 1.03
C LEU A 439 22.97 -14.39 1.79
N ASP A 440 24.11 -14.72 1.15
CA ASP A 440 25.14 -15.62 1.69
C ASP A 440 24.61 -16.95 2.24
N ASP A 441 23.73 -17.61 1.49
CA ASP A 441 23.06 -18.89 1.87
C ASP A 441 22.21 -18.84 3.16
N ALA A 442 21.90 -17.64 3.65
CA ALA A 442 20.91 -17.41 4.69
C ALA A 442 19.64 -16.76 4.13
N LEU A 443 18.50 -17.02 4.78
CA LEU A 443 17.23 -16.39 4.44
C LEU A 443 16.95 -15.23 5.40
N ILE A 444 16.49 -14.11 4.84
CA ILE A 444 16.00 -12.96 5.59
C ILE A 444 14.50 -12.88 5.37
N VAL A 445 13.71 -12.90 6.44
CA VAL A 445 12.26 -12.77 6.40
C VAL A 445 11.83 -11.47 7.08
N LEU A 446 11.09 -10.64 6.36
CA LEU A 446 10.61 -9.34 6.80
C LEU A 446 9.08 -9.25 6.68
N GLY A 447 8.44 -8.85 7.78
CA GLY A 447 6.99 -8.67 7.85
C GLY A 447 6.20 -9.95 7.63
N GLY A 448 4.92 -9.78 7.30
CA GLY A 448 3.92 -10.83 7.21
C GLY A 448 2.76 -10.61 8.19
N GLY A 449 1.65 -11.30 7.96
CA GLY A 449 0.49 -11.19 8.83
C GLY A 449 -0.82 -11.66 8.20
N ALA A 450 -1.83 -11.83 9.03
CA ALA A 450 -3.16 -12.29 8.65
C ALA A 450 -4.23 -11.46 9.37
N THR A 451 -5.33 -11.11 8.71
CA THR A 451 -6.50 -10.50 9.37
C THR A 451 -7.22 -11.49 10.27
N CYS A 452 -6.99 -12.79 10.09
CA CYS A 452 -7.56 -13.86 10.90
C CYS A 452 -9.09 -13.73 10.98
N PHE A 453 -9.73 -13.55 9.82
CA PHE A 453 -11.16 -13.30 9.68
C PHE A 453 -11.57 -12.02 10.44
N SER A 454 -12.73 -12.02 11.11
CA SER A 454 -13.20 -10.90 11.94
C SER A 454 -12.61 -10.89 13.37
N MET A 455 -11.68 -11.80 13.68
CA MET A 455 -11.21 -12.03 15.05
C MET A 455 -10.10 -11.06 15.47
N GLY A 456 -9.41 -10.46 14.50
CA GLY A 456 -8.39 -9.41 14.70
C GLY A 456 -7.13 -9.70 13.88
N THR A 457 -6.38 -8.66 13.52
CA THR A 457 -5.19 -8.84 12.67
C THR A 457 -3.96 -9.26 13.49
N PHE A 458 -3.38 -10.40 13.14
CA PHE A 458 -2.02 -10.78 13.53
C PHE A 458 -0.99 -10.13 12.60
N TRP A 459 0.04 -9.53 13.18
CA TRP A 459 1.18 -8.97 12.46
C TRP A 459 2.46 -9.66 12.90
N GLU A 460 3.28 -10.07 11.93
CA GLU A 460 4.65 -10.52 12.20
C GLU A 460 5.55 -9.28 12.33
N THR A 461 5.85 -8.92 13.57
CA THR A 461 6.61 -7.70 13.89
C THR A 461 8.12 -7.94 14.03
N GLY A 462 8.57 -9.18 13.94
CA GLY A 462 9.99 -9.52 13.96
C GLY A 462 10.64 -9.48 12.58
N SER A 463 11.95 -9.28 12.55
CA SER A 463 12.79 -9.63 11.40
C SER A 463 13.57 -10.90 11.70
N TYR A 464 13.67 -11.82 10.74
CA TYR A 464 14.23 -13.14 11.00
C TYR A 464 15.39 -13.44 10.07
N LEU A 465 16.47 -13.95 10.64
CA LEU A 465 17.58 -14.55 9.93
C LEU A 465 17.52 -16.06 10.12
N ILE A 466 17.43 -16.80 9.02
CA ILE A 466 17.35 -18.26 9.01
C ILE A 466 18.59 -18.81 8.31
N LYS A 467 19.44 -19.54 9.03
CA LYS A 467 20.62 -20.21 8.47
C LYS A 467 20.34 -21.70 8.30
N ILE A 468 20.66 -22.23 7.13
CA ILE A 468 20.50 -23.65 6.79
C ILE A 468 21.73 -24.42 7.30
N LEU A 469 21.51 -25.42 8.15
CA LEU A 469 22.56 -26.25 8.74
C LEU A 469 22.68 -27.56 7.92
N ASP A 470 23.29 -27.48 6.74
CA ASP A 470 23.56 -28.67 5.93
C ASP A 470 24.85 -29.36 6.40
N LYS A 471 24.74 -30.59 6.93
CA LYS A 471 25.88 -31.40 7.37
C LYS A 471 26.80 -31.86 6.22
N ASN A 472 26.35 -31.76 4.96
CA ASN A 472 27.10 -32.16 3.77
C ASN A 472 27.83 -31.00 3.06
N MET A 473 27.83 -29.79 3.64
CA MET A 473 28.61 -28.66 3.12
C MET A 473 30.10 -28.93 3.28
N ARG A 474 30.70 -29.60 2.29
CA ARG A 474 32.13 -29.44 2.00
C ARG A 474 32.33 -27.95 1.75
N GLN A 475 33.00 -27.26 2.68
CA GLN A 475 33.50 -25.92 2.43
C GLN A 475 34.24 -25.96 1.09
N VAL A 476 33.75 -25.19 0.12
CA VAL A 476 34.53 -24.91 -1.08
C VAL A 476 35.63 -23.97 -0.60
N GLU A 477 36.79 -24.53 -0.25
CA GLU A 477 38.01 -23.78 0.00
C GLU A 477 38.34 -22.98 -1.27
N GLY A 478 38.25 -21.65 -1.19
CA GLY A 478 38.62 -20.75 -2.29
C GLY A 478 37.71 -19.55 -2.53
N ALA A 479 36.54 -19.44 -1.88
CA ALA A 479 35.74 -18.22 -1.98
C ALA A 479 36.28 -17.14 -1.02
N LEU A 480 36.54 -15.94 -1.55
CA LEU A 480 36.85 -14.72 -0.76
C LEU A 480 35.95 -14.66 0.48
N VAL A 481 36.55 -14.38 1.64
CA VAL A 481 35.85 -14.21 2.93
C VAL A 481 34.80 -13.11 2.78
N LYS A 482 33.58 -13.48 2.41
CA LYS A 482 32.43 -12.59 2.44
C LYS A 482 32.05 -12.42 3.91
N ARG A 483 31.88 -11.17 4.35
CA ARG A 483 31.44 -10.84 5.70
C ARG A 483 30.07 -11.49 5.93
N ALA A 484 30.00 -12.47 6.83
CA ALA A 484 28.76 -13.15 7.14
C ALA A 484 27.76 -12.15 7.75
N ILE A 485 26.46 -12.38 7.52
CA ILE A 485 25.41 -11.57 8.13
C ILE A 485 25.36 -11.88 9.62
N ASP A 486 25.69 -10.87 10.42
CA ASP A 486 25.74 -11.00 11.88
C ASP A 486 24.43 -10.55 12.54
N ARG A 487 23.75 -9.54 11.98
CA ARG A 487 22.55 -8.94 12.60
C ARG A 487 21.66 -8.26 11.57
N ILE A 488 20.35 -8.22 11.85
CA ILE A 488 19.38 -7.37 11.14
C ILE A 488 19.04 -6.19 12.06
N GLU A 489 19.30 -4.96 11.62
CA GLU A 489 18.95 -3.75 12.37
C GLU A 489 18.05 -2.85 11.54
N PHE A 490 16.92 -2.43 12.09
CA PHE A 490 16.07 -1.43 11.43
C PHE A 490 16.72 -0.05 11.48
N VAL A 491 16.84 0.58 10.32
CA VAL A 491 17.47 1.89 10.15
C VAL A 491 16.44 3.01 10.08
N GLY A 492 15.30 2.76 9.44
CA GLY A 492 14.24 3.75 9.27
C GLY A 492 13.32 3.44 8.09
N SER A 493 12.23 4.19 8.00
CA SER A 493 11.30 4.15 6.86
C SER A 493 11.45 5.41 6.02
N ARG A 494 11.31 5.28 4.70
CA ARG A 494 11.37 6.39 3.74
C ARG A 494 10.14 6.37 2.86
N ARG A 495 9.44 7.50 2.76
CA ARG A 495 8.29 7.65 1.84
C ARG A 495 8.78 7.69 0.39
N VAL A 496 8.07 6.98 -0.48
CA VAL A 496 8.24 6.97 -1.93
C VAL A 496 6.98 7.60 -2.53
N VAL A 497 7.08 8.83 -3.00
CA VAL A 497 5.97 9.56 -3.62
C VAL A 497 5.65 8.94 -4.97
N GLY A 498 4.40 8.48 -5.12
CA GLY A 498 3.91 7.84 -6.34
C GLY A 498 3.73 8.84 -7.48
N THR A 499 4.44 8.68 -8.59
CA THR A 499 4.18 9.44 -9.81
C THR A 499 2.94 8.84 -10.51
N SER A 500 1.80 9.49 -10.42
CA SER A 500 0.53 9.03 -11.01
C SER A 500 0.56 9.05 -12.54
N LEU A 501 -0.07 8.05 -13.17
CA LEU A 501 -0.36 7.98 -14.60
C LEU A 501 -1.23 9.16 -15.06
N GLY A 502 -0.59 10.27 -15.41
CA GLY A 502 -1.09 11.18 -16.44
C GLY A 502 -0.72 10.61 -17.81
N ARG A 503 -1.56 10.91 -18.81
CA ARG A 503 -1.37 10.72 -20.25
C ARG A 503 0.11 10.65 -20.65
N ALA A 504 0.43 9.82 -21.65
CA ALA A 504 1.57 10.10 -22.51
C ALA A 504 1.42 11.54 -22.99
N ALA A 505 2.04 12.47 -22.26
CA ALA A 505 2.31 13.79 -22.75
C ALA A 505 3.22 13.51 -23.95
N HIS A 506 2.76 13.93 -25.12
CA HIS A 506 3.66 14.17 -26.22
C HIS A 506 4.92 14.81 -25.63
N PHE A 507 6.05 14.15 -25.86
CA PHE A 507 7.35 14.74 -25.64
C PHE A 507 7.42 15.95 -26.57
N GLU A 508 6.95 17.08 -26.08
CA GLU A 508 7.50 18.35 -26.51
C GLU A 508 8.79 18.56 -25.72
N ASP A 509 9.81 18.69 -26.55
CA ASP A 509 11.22 18.94 -26.37
C ASP A 509 11.68 19.57 -25.04
N ASN A 510 12.94 19.24 -24.72
CA ASN A 510 13.75 19.85 -23.69
C ASN A 510 13.64 21.38 -23.72
N SER A 511 12.90 21.95 -22.77
CA SER A 511 13.13 23.32 -22.33
C SER A 511 13.41 23.29 -20.83
N MET A 512 14.50 23.96 -20.43
CA MET A 512 14.85 24.15 -19.03
C MET A 512 13.65 24.75 -18.31
N HIS A 513 12.98 24.00 -17.43
CA HIS A 513 11.89 24.56 -16.64
C HIS A 513 12.46 25.63 -15.68
N PRO A 514 12.04 26.90 -15.80
CA PRO A 514 12.39 27.92 -14.82
C PRO A 514 11.72 27.57 -13.49
N GLY A 515 12.33 27.98 -12.37
CA GLY A 515 11.69 27.91 -11.05
C GLY A 515 10.33 28.65 -11.01
N PRO A 516 9.63 28.61 -9.87
CA PRO A 516 8.29 29.18 -9.77
C PRO A 516 8.27 30.64 -10.24
N SER A 517 7.27 30.96 -11.06
CA SER A 517 7.08 32.32 -11.57
C SER A 517 6.70 33.24 -10.42
N LYS A 518 7.26 34.45 -10.38
CA LYS A 518 6.95 35.38 -9.29
C LYS A 518 5.57 35.98 -9.51
N VAL A 519 4.74 35.99 -8.46
CA VAL A 519 3.47 36.71 -8.46
C VAL A 519 3.76 38.21 -8.63
N SER A 520 3.08 38.84 -9.59
CA SER A 520 3.23 40.26 -9.89
C SER A 520 2.83 41.12 -8.70
N ARG A 521 3.65 42.13 -8.40
CA ARG A 521 3.38 43.13 -7.37
C ARG A 521 2.86 44.41 -8.04
N ILE A 522 1.76 44.96 -7.53
CA ILE A 522 1.05 46.10 -8.11
C ILE A 522 0.60 47.06 -7.01
N SER A 523 0.34 48.32 -7.37
CA SER A 523 -0.36 49.27 -6.50
C SER A 523 -1.73 49.57 -7.08
N ILE A 524 -2.75 49.59 -6.23
CA ILE A 524 -4.13 49.88 -6.62
C ILE A 524 -4.52 51.24 -6.03
N THR A 525 -4.69 52.22 -6.91
CA THR A 525 -5.07 53.60 -6.56
C THR A 525 -6.52 53.92 -6.92
N THR A 526 -7.19 53.04 -7.68
CA THR A 526 -8.59 53.20 -8.10
C THR A 526 -9.35 51.88 -8.04
N THR A 527 -10.66 51.93 -7.82
CA THR A 527 -11.54 50.73 -7.85
C THR A 527 -11.51 50.03 -9.20
N ALA A 528 -11.45 50.78 -10.30
CA ALA A 528 -11.40 50.22 -11.66
C ALA A 528 -10.16 49.35 -11.92
N GLN A 529 -9.02 49.63 -11.26
CA GLN A 529 -7.84 48.78 -11.32
C GLN A 529 -8.09 47.44 -10.61
N PHE A 530 -8.78 47.46 -9.46
CA PHE A 530 -9.12 46.23 -8.75
C PHE A 530 -10.16 45.42 -9.52
N ASP A 531 -11.15 46.05 -10.15
CA ASP A 531 -12.09 45.37 -11.05
C ASP A 531 -11.37 44.65 -12.20
N ASN A 532 -10.30 45.25 -12.73
CA ASN A 532 -9.48 44.60 -13.74
C ASN A 532 -8.71 43.38 -13.19
N VAL A 533 -8.20 43.46 -11.95
CA VAL A 533 -7.59 42.31 -11.26
C VAL A 533 -8.60 41.17 -11.09
N LEU A 534 -9.82 41.49 -10.66
CA LEU A 534 -10.90 40.51 -10.51
C LEU A 534 -11.24 39.83 -11.86
N LYS A 535 -11.31 40.61 -12.95
CA LYS A 535 -11.56 40.10 -14.30
C LYS A 535 -10.42 39.22 -14.84
N GLN A 536 -9.17 39.55 -14.53
CA GLN A 536 -8.02 38.76 -14.96
C GLN A 536 -7.94 37.42 -14.23
N GLY A 537 -8.40 37.34 -12.98
CA GLY A 537 -8.52 36.06 -12.26
C GLY A 537 -7.19 35.37 -11.97
N VAL A 538 -6.10 36.14 -11.90
CA VAL A 538 -4.75 35.68 -11.54
C VAL A 538 -4.28 36.29 -10.23
N PRO A 539 -3.43 35.60 -9.44
CA PRO A 539 -2.90 36.15 -8.20
C PRO A 539 -2.04 37.39 -8.44
N VAL A 540 -2.18 38.37 -7.56
CA VAL A 540 -1.35 39.57 -7.52
C VAL A 540 -1.10 39.96 -6.06
N ILE A 541 0.06 40.55 -5.79
CA ILE A 541 0.34 41.17 -4.50
C ILE A 541 0.09 42.67 -4.64
N ILE A 542 -0.78 43.21 -3.81
CA ILE A 542 -1.09 44.65 -3.74
C ILE A 542 -0.20 45.26 -2.67
N GLU A 543 0.65 46.19 -3.08
CA GLU A 543 1.59 46.92 -2.23
C GLU A 543 1.12 48.33 -1.93
N GLY A 544 1.45 48.82 -0.73
CA GLY A 544 1.18 50.20 -0.33
C GLY A 544 -0.31 50.50 -0.11
N ALA A 545 -1.13 49.46 0.07
CA ALA A 545 -2.53 49.62 0.45
C ALA A 545 -2.64 50.19 1.87
N GLU A 546 -3.53 51.16 2.06
CA GLU A 546 -3.84 51.71 3.39
C GLU A 546 -4.73 50.73 4.16
N ILE A 547 -4.11 49.88 4.98
CA ILE A 547 -4.80 48.83 5.77
C ILE A 547 -5.02 49.19 7.24
N GLY A 548 -4.99 50.49 7.55
CA GLY A 548 -5.04 51.02 8.91
C GLY A 548 -3.68 50.97 9.64
N SER A 549 -3.70 51.16 10.96
CA SER A 549 -2.50 51.16 11.81
C SER A 549 -2.02 49.77 12.23
N CYS A 550 -2.71 48.70 11.81
CA CYS A 550 -2.48 47.34 12.29
C CYS A 550 -1.03 46.86 12.13
N VAL A 551 -0.33 47.22 11.05
CA VAL A 551 1.07 46.81 10.82
C VAL A 551 2.01 47.39 11.88
N GLN A 552 1.72 48.60 12.38
CA GLN A 552 2.51 49.25 13.43
C GLN A 552 2.05 48.85 14.83
N SER A 553 0.74 48.67 15.04
CA SER A 553 0.15 48.47 16.36
C SER A 553 0.07 47.00 16.79
N TRP A 554 -0.02 46.04 15.87
CA TRP A 554 -0.22 44.62 16.20
C TRP A 554 1.08 43.91 16.61
N THR A 555 1.71 44.40 17.67
CA THR A 555 2.75 43.68 18.41
C THR A 555 2.13 42.55 19.24
N PRO A 556 2.89 41.51 19.62
CA PRO A 556 2.33 40.40 20.39
C PRO A 556 1.59 40.83 21.66
N SER A 557 2.18 41.75 22.44
CA SER A 557 1.55 42.26 23.66
C SER A 557 0.24 43.01 23.38
N CYS A 558 0.23 43.89 22.38
CA CYS A 558 -0.96 44.67 22.01
C CYS A 558 -2.10 43.78 21.50
N VAL A 559 -1.77 42.76 20.70
CA VAL A 559 -2.77 41.82 20.17
C VAL A 559 -3.39 40.98 21.30
N VAL A 560 -2.59 40.53 22.28
CA VAL A 560 -3.10 39.84 23.47
C VAL A 560 -3.98 40.75 24.33
N GLU A 561 -3.58 42.01 24.51
CA GLU A 561 -4.35 42.98 25.28
C GLU A 561 -5.75 43.21 24.68
N ARG A 562 -5.83 43.43 23.36
CA ARG A 562 -7.09 43.68 22.63
C ARG A 562 -7.99 42.45 22.49
N VAL A 563 -7.42 41.25 22.42
CA VAL A 563 -8.21 40.01 22.32
C VAL A 563 -8.59 39.48 23.71
N GLY A 564 -7.79 39.79 24.73
CA GLY A 564 -7.85 39.21 26.06
C GLY A 564 -7.03 37.91 26.17
N PHE A 565 -6.15 37.86 27.16
CA PHE A 565 -5.26 36.72 27.39
C PHE A 565 -6.00 35.38 27.52
N ASP A 566 -7.05 35.34 28.36
CA ASP A 566 -7.82 34.13 28.67
C ASP A 566 -8.90 33.78 27.63
N THR A 567 -9.01 34.54 26.54
CA THR A 567 -9.96 34.25 25.46
C THR A 567 -9.67 32.86 24.87
N LYS A 568 -10.67 31.97 24.92
CA LYS A 568 -10.52 30.59 24.43
C LYS A 568 -10.62 30.55 22.91
N VAL A 569 -9.62 29.96 22.26
CA VAL A 569 -9.55 29.77 20.81
C VAL A 569 -9.22 28.32 20.47
N THR A 570 -9.63 27.86 19.29
CA THR A 570 -9.29 26.52 18.81
C THR A 570 -8.11 26.60 17.84
N ILE A 571 -7.04 25.88 18.15
CA ILE A 571 -5.82 25.81 17.35
C ILE A 571 -5.63 24.43 16.74
N HIS A 572 -4.79 24.38 15.71
CA HIS A 572 -4.15 23.18 15.21
C HIS A 572 -2.79 23.08 15.91
N ASP A 573 -2.64 22.07 16.74
CA ASP A 573 -1.44 21.79 17.54
C ASP A 573 -0.71 20.60 16.90
N CYS A 574 0.44 20.85 16.29
CA CYS A 574 1.19 19.84 15.57
C CYS A 574 1.94 18.93 16.58
N LEU A 575 1.61 17.64 16.58
CA LEU A 575 2.07 16.67 17.60
C LEU A 575 3.46 16.08 17.30
N ASP A 576 3.83 16.06 16.03
CA ASP A 576 5.06 15.45 15.55
C ASP A 576 6.09 16.53 15.21
N ASN A 577 7.38 16.21 15.34
CA ASN A 577 8.49 17.11 14.96
C ASN A 577 8.56 17.43 13.44
N THR A 578 7.51 17.18 12.67
CA THR A 578 7.36 17.60 11.27
C THR A 578 7.02 19.08 11.17
N GLU A 579 7.58 19.80 10.20
CA GLU A 579 7.26 21.23 9.97
C GLU A 579 5.99 21.42 9.12
N THR A 580 5.38 20.35 8.61
CA THR A 580 4.26 20.40 7.66
C THR A 580 3.03 19.70 8.24
N MET A 581 1.89 20.40 8.27
CA MET A 581 0.60 19.79 8.58
C MET A 581 0.00 19.13 7.33
N ASP A 582 -0.70 18.02 7.52
CA ASP A 582 -1.45 17.31 6.48
C ASP A 582 -2.88 17.04 6.96
N PHE A 583 -3.85 17.54 6.19
CA PHE A 583 -5.27 17.42 6.52
C PHE A 583 -5.81 16.00 6.35
N ILE A 584 -5.23 15.19 5.46
CA ILE A 584 -5.74 13.85 5.16
C ILE A 584 -5.24 12.85 6.21
N SER A 585 -3.93 12.84 6.49
CA SER A 585 -3.36 11.99 7.54
C SER A 585 -3.63 12.49 8.96
N LYS A 586 -4.03 13.76 9.12
CA LYS A 586 -4.34 14.39 10.42
C LYS A 586 -3.17 14.30 11.41
N ASN A 587 -1.96 14.66 10.98
CA ASN A 587 -0.76 14.73 11.84
C ASN A 587 -0.75 15.92 12.83
N PHE A 588 -1.92 16.45 13.17
CA PHE A 588 -2.14 17.52 14.13
C PHE A 588 -3.43 17.22 14.91
N ARG A 589 -3.57 17.82 16.09
CA ARG A 589 -4.84 17.78 16.85
C ARG A 589 -5.48 19.15 16.92
N TYR A 590 -6.80 19.16 17.08
CA TYR A 590 -7.52 20.35 17.51
C TYR A 590 -7.38 20.49 19.03
N ALA A 591 -6.97 21.66 19.50
CA ALA A 591 -6.87 21.98 20.92
C ALA A 591 -7.53 23.32 21.22
N THR A 592 -8.27 23.41 22.32
CA THR A 592 -8.77 24.70 22.83
C THR A 592 -7.76 25.24 23.82
N GLU A 593 -7.26 26.44 23.58
CA GLU A 593 -6.23 27.09 24.38
C GLU A 593 -6.58 28.57 24.61
N ARG A 594 -5.91 29.20 25.58
CA ARG A 594 -6.00 30.64 25.84
C ARG A 594 -5.22 31.41 24.79
N PHE A 595 -5.79 32.46 24.25
CA PHE A 595 -5.22 33.23 23.15
C PHE A 595 -3.82 33.78 23.47
N GLY A 596 -3.60 34.28 24.69
CA GLY A 596 -2.28 34.73 25.13
C GLY A 596 -1.20 33.65 25.04
N VAL A 597 -1.54 32.43 25.49
CA VAL A 597 -0.65 31.26 25.42
C VAL A 597 -0.37 30.88 23.96
N VAL A 598 -1.39 30.91 23.09
CA VAL A 598 -1.21 30.63 21.66
C VAL A 598 -0.21 31.60 21.03
N LEU A 599 -0.30 32.89 21.37
CA LEU A 599 0.60 33.89 20.81
C LEU A 599 2.02 33.78 21.36
N GLU A 600 2.18 33.48 22.65
CA GLU A 600 3.49 33.16 23.26
C GLU A 600 4.15 31.96 22.57
N ARG A 601 3.41 30.86 22.39
CA ARG A 601 3.88 29.66 21.71
C ARG A 601 4.27 29.95 20.26
N ALA A 602 3.43 30.67 19.52
CA ALA A 602 3.72 31.06 18.14
C ALA A 602 4.96 31.97 18.06
N ALA A 603 5.11 32.94 18.98
CA ALA A 603 6.28 33.81 19.06
C ALA A 603 7.56 33.07 19.43
N ALA A 604 7.46 31.99 20.20
CA ALA A 604 8.57 31.06 20.47
C ALA A 604 8.91 30.14 19.26
N GLY A 605 8.17 30.26 18.15
CA GLY A 605 8.36 29.45 16.95
C GLY A 605 7.80 28.03 17.09
N GLU A 606 6.97 27.75 18.08
CA GLU A 606 6.30 26.46 18.20
C GLU A 606 5.33 26.23 17.03
N LYS A 607 5.01 24.96 16.76
CA LYS A 607 4.21 24.55 15.60
C LYS A 607 2.73 24.59 15.89
N VAL A 608 2.24 25.81 16.12
CA VAL A 608 0.84 26.10 16.39
C VAL A 608 0.23 26.92 15.26
N TYR A 609 -1.03 26.64 14.94
CA TYR A 609 -1.76 27.38 13.92
C TYR A 609 -3.19 27.68 14.35
N LEU A 610 -3.51 28.96 14.45
CA LEU A 610 -4.85 29.47 14.68
C LEU A 610 -5.47 29.92 13.35
N ARG A 611 -6.65 29.37 13.07
CA ARG A 611 -7.63 29.95 12.16
C ARG A 611 -8.86 30.29 12.99
N ALA A 612 -9.14 31.58 13.17
CA ALA A 612 -10.29 31.99 13.96
C ALA A 612 -11.62 31.48 13.38
N LEU A 613 -12.55 31.21 14.28
CA LEU A 613 -13.95 30.87 14.00
C LEU A 613 -14.83 31.94 14.62
N SER A 614 -16.10 32.00 14.21
CA SER A 614 -17.09 32.82 14.92
C SER A 614 -17.08 32.46 16.40
N ARG A 615 -16.96 33.47 17.28
CA ARG A 615 -16.91 33.28 18.73
C ARG A 615 -18.26 32.85 19.29
N ASP A 616 -19.33 33.44 18.76
CA ASP A 616 -20.68 33.20 19.24
C ASP A 616 -21.26 31.92 18.63
N GLN A 617 -21.01 31.68 17.33
CA GLN A 617 -21.66 30.61 16.58
C GLN A 617 -20.70 29.89 15.61
N PRO A 618 -19.66 29.20 16.12
CA PRO A 618 -18.59 28.60 15.30
C PRO A 618 -19.06 27.53 14.30
N THR A 619 -20.26 26.96 14.46
CA THR A 619 -20.85 25.94 13.58
C THR A 619 -22.00 26.46 12.70
N HIS A 620 -22.40 27.72 12.87
CA HIS A 620 -23.55 28.31 12.18
C HIS A 620 -23.23 29.59 11.42
N GLN A 621 -22.18 30.33 11.82
CA GLN A 621 -21.80 31.59 11.19
C GLN A 621 -20.34 31.56 10.73
N PRO A 622 -20.02 32.14 9.56
CA PRO A 622 -18.64 32.41 9.18
C PRO A 622 -17.97 33.35 10.19
N ALA A 623 -16.64 33.25 10.34
CA ALA A 623 -15.91 34.19 11.18
C ALA A 623 -15.96 35.61 10.59
N ASN A 624 -16.02 36.61 11.45
CA ASN A 624 -15.98 38.01 11.08
C ASN A 624 -15.16 38.79 12.11
N ILE A 625 -14.02 39.35 11.71
CA ILE A 625 -13.10 40.03 12.62
C ILE A 625 -13.73 41.22 13.36
N GLU A 626 -14.67 41.95 12.75
CA GLU A 626 -15.35 43.08 13.39
C GLU A 626 -16.28 42.61 14.52
N GLN A 627 -16.90 41.44 14.35
CA GLN A 627 -17.80 40.86 15.35
C GLN A 627 -17.01 40.08 16.42
N ASP A 628 -16.04 39.29 15.99
CA ASP A 628 -15.30 38.36 16.85
C ASP A 628 -14.19 39.09 17.63
N PHE A 629 -13.55 40.10 17.03
CA PHE A 629 -12.42 40.84 17.61
C PHE A 629 -12.53 42.36 17.35
N PRO A 630 -13.58 43.03 17.86
CA PRO A 630 -13.88 44.43 17.54
C PRO A 630 -12.73 45.40 17.86
N GLU A 631 -12.00 45.17 18.95
CA GLU A 631 -10.85 46.02 19.33
C GLU A 631 -9.66 45.89 18.36
N LEU A 632 -9.46 44.72 17.75
CA LEU A 632 -8.46 44.55 16.69
C LEU A 632 -8.93 45.21 15.40
N ALA A 633 -10.22 45.06 15.07
CA ALA A 633 -10.80 45.61 13.85
C ALA A 633 -10.69 47.14 13.77
N MET A 634 -10.58 47.86 14.90
CA MET A 634 -10.36 49.31 14.90
C MET A 634 -9.04 49.74 14.22
N ASP A 635 -8.03 48.87 14.20
CA ASP A 635 -6.73 49.16 13.57
C ASP A 635 -6.64 48.67 12.13
N PHE A 636 -7.61 47.88 11.67
CA PHE A 636 -7.56 47.19 10.39
C PHE A 636 -8.73 47.63 9.52
N CYS A 637 -8.43 48.16 8.34
CA CYS A 637 -9.43 48.43 7.32
C CYS A 637 -8.96 47.95 5.96
N LEU A 638 -9.89 47.67 5.05
CA LEU A 638 -9.56 47.56 3.63
C LEU A 638 -9.77 48.94 3.00
N PRO A 639 -8.85 49.43 2.14
CA PRO A 639 -9.00 50.74 1.52
C PRO A 639 -10.22 50.78 0.59
N GLU A 640 -10.76 51.98 0.35
CA GLU A 640 -11.97 52.15 -0.48
C GLU A 640 -11.78 51.67 -1.93
N THR A 641 -10.53 51.60 -2.41
CA THR A 641 -10.19 51.00 -3.70
C THR A 641 -10.51 49.50 -3.79
N LEU A 642 -10.69 48.83 -2.65
CA LEU A 642 -11.08 47.41 -2.53
C LEU A 642 -12.52 47.25 -1.99
N SER A 643 -13.36 48.28 -2.10
CA SER A 643 -14.75 48.30 -1.59
C SER A 643 -15.61 47.14 -2.09
N TYR A 644 -15.34 46.61 -3.29
CA TYR A 644 -15.99 45.39 -3.80
C TYR A 644 -15.91 44.22 -2.81
N VAL A 645 -14.75 44.03 -2.15
CA VAL A 645 -14.55 42.94 -1.17
C VAL A 645 -15.41 43.15 0.07
N ARG A 646 -15.53 44.40 0.54
CA ARG A 646 -16.39 44.75 1.68
C ARG A 646 -17.86 44.47 1.36
N ASP A 647 -18.30 44.91 0.18
CA ASP A 647 -19.71 44.80 -0.23
C ASP A 647 -20.13 43.35 -0.52
N HIS A 648 -19.17 42.47 -0.83
CA HIS A 648 -19.40 41.05 -1.11
C HIS A 648 -18.75 40.11 -0.07
N LEU A 649 -18.43 40.65 1.10
CA LEU A 649 -17.72 39.90 2.15
C LEU A 649 -18.55 38.68 2.57
N PHE A 650 -17.90 37.53 2.61
CA PHE A 650 -18.44 36.31 3.18
C PHE A 650 -17.89 36.04 4.58
N SER A 651 -16.57 36.18 4.77
CA SER A 651 -15.91 35.93 6.05
C SER A 651 -14.60 36.71 6.16
N SER A 652 -14.29 37.22 7.35
CA SER A 652 -12.99 37.78 7.68
C SER A 652 -12.35 37.01 8.85
N VAL A 653 -11.16 36.46 8.63
CA VAL A 653 -10.58 35.43 9.50
C VAL A 653 -9.21 35.86 10.01
N LEU A 654 -9.06 36.00 11.33
CA LEU A 654 -7.75 36.15 11.98
C LEU A 654 -6.95 34.84 11.87
N ARG A 655 -5.70 34.96 11.42
CA ARG A 655 -4.72 33.86 11.37
C ARG A 655 -3.52 34.19 12.26
N VAL A 656 -3.13 33.25 13.11
CA VAL A 656 -1.86 33.29 13.84
C VAL A 656 -1.12 32.00 13.55
N SER A 657 0.15 32.09 13.17
CA SER A 657 0.97 30.93 12.84
C SER A 657 2.35 31.02 13.47
N GLY A 658 2.79 29.94 14.10
CA GLY A 658 4.20 29.69 14.40
C GLY A 658 4.95 29.08 13.19
N ARG A 659 6.06 28.37 13.40
CA ARG A 659 6.89 27.74 12.34
C ARG A 659 6.27 26.45 11.76
N VAL A 660 5.10 26.56 11.14
CA VAL A 660 4.38 25.42 10.58
C VAL A 660 3.85 25.71 9.17
N ASN A 661 4.04 24.75 8.27
CA ASN A 661 3.55 24.80 6.90
C ASN A 661 2.09 24.35 6.84
N MET A 662 1.29 25.11 6.09
CA MET A 662 -0.11 24.75 5.79
C MET A 662 -0.15 23.72 4.67
N TRP A 663 -1.01 22.70 4.77
CA TRP A 663 -1.25 21.77 3.67
C TRP A 663 -1.74 22.49 2.40
N LEU A 664 -1.54 21.84 1.25
CA LEU A 664 -2.06 22.32 -0.02
C LEU A 664 -3.60 22.22 -0.02
N HIS A 665 -4.27 23.32 -0.30
CA HIS A 665 -5.73 23.39 -0.42
C HIS A 665 -6.15 24.43 -1.44
N TYR A 666 -7.41 24.41 -1.85
CA TYR A 666 -8.05 25.53 -2.55
C TYR A 666 -9.32 25.90 -1.82
N ASP A 667 -9.75 27.15 -2.00
CA ASP A 667 -11.02 27.66 -1.51
C ASP A 667 -11.94 27.96 -2.71
N VAL A 668 -13.25 27.84 -2.53
CA VAL A 668 -14.23 28.08 -3.60
C VAL A 668 -14.49 29.57 -3.79
N MET A 669 -14.28 30.36 -2.73
CA MET A 669 -14.38 31.81 -2.76
C MET A 669 -13.05 32.48 -3.07
N ALA A 670 -13.11 33.69 -3.62
CA ALA A 670 -11.94 34.57 -3.69
C ALA A 670 -11.53 35.04 -2.29
N ASN A 671 -10.25 35.35 -2.11
CA ASN A 671 -9.68 35.70 -0.82
C ASN A 671 -8.65 36.82 -0.95
N LEU A 672 -8.71 37.82 -0.07
CA LEU A 672 -7.58 38.71 0.19
C LEU A 672 -6.84 38.21 1.44
N TYR A 673 -5.61 37.75 1.25
CA TYR A 673 -4.72 37.40 2.36
C TYR A 673 -3.88 38.63 2.71
N VAL A 674 -4.19 39.30 3.82
CA VAL A 674 -3.47 40.49 4.30
C VAL A 674 -2.44 40.09 5.35
N GLN A 675 -1.16 40.28 5.05
CA GLN A 675 -0.05 39.96 5.94
C GLN A 675 0.23 41.16 6.85
N ILE A 676 0.01 41.02 8.17
CA ILE A 676 0.11 42.15 9.12
C ILE A 676 1.44 42.13 9.87
N SER A 677 1.87 40.96 10.35
CA SER A 677 3.13 40.78 11.07
C SER A 677 3.82 39.49 10.66
N GLY A 678 5.14 39.51 10.57
CA GLY A 678 5.94 38.42 10.05
C GLY A 678 5.93 38.31 8.54
N ARG A 679 6.71 37.37 8.00
CA ARG A 679 6.88 37.14 6.56
C ARG A 679 6.39 35.75 6.18
N LYS A 680 5.76 35.62 5.01
CA LYS A 680 5.18 34.35 4.57
C LYS A 680 5.49 34.08 3.11
N ARG A 681 5.96 32.88 2.81
CA ARG A 681 6.14 32.40 1.44
C ARG A 681 4.94 31.53 1.08
N MET A 682 4.25 31.86 0.01
CA MET A 682 3.13 31.10 -0.52
C MET A 682 3.46 30.59 -1.92
N ILE A 683 3.09 29.34 -2.18
CA ILE A 683 3.14 28.74 -3.52
C ILE A 683 1.72 28.50 -3.97
N LEU A 684 1.43 28.94 -5.18
CA LEU A 684 0.11 28.88 -5.79
C LEU A 684 0.19 28.18 -7.14
N PHE A 685 -0.93 27.60 -7.56
CA PHE A 685 -1.05 26.94 -8.85
C PHE A 685 -2.29 27.43 -9.58
N PRO A 686 -2.25 27.58 -10.91
CA PRO A 686 -3.44 27.78 -11.71
C PRO A 686 -4.44 26.62 -11.49
N PRO A 687 -5.76 26.87 -11.51
CA PRO A 687 -6.76 25.82 -11.31
C PRO A 687 -6.65 24.63 -12.28
N GLU A 688 -6.10 24.84 -13.48
CA GLU A 688 -5.84 23.78 -14.47
C GLU A 688 -4.83 22.71 -14.00
N ASP A 689 -3.97 23.05 -13.05
CA ASP A 689 -2.99 22.13 -12.48
C ASP A 689 -3.61 21.17 -11.45
N VAL A 690 -4.89 21.34 -11.07
CA VAL A 690 -5.55 20.55 -10.01
C VAL A 690 -5.40 19.03 -10.19
N ASN A 691 -5.40 18.55 -11.44
CA ASN A 691 -5.26 17.13 -11.78
C ASN A 691 -3.85 16.56 -11.52
N ARG A 692 -2.87 17.43 -11.26
CA ARG A 692 -1.45 17.08 -11.03
C ARG A 692 -1.04 17.29 -9.57
N LEU A 693 -1.92 17.85 -8.76
CA LEU A 693 -1.67 18.24 -7.37
C LEU A 693 -2.28 17.25 -6.36
N ALA A 694 -2.61 16.04 -6.81
CA ALA A 694 -3.09 14.93 -5.98
C ALA A 694 -4.36 15.20 -5.15
N PHE A 695 -5.27 16.06 -5.63
CA PHE A 695 -6.60 16.19 -5.03
C PHE A 695 -7.45 14.96 -5.32
N ALA A 696 -8.03 14.35 -4.28
CA ALA A 696 -9.01 13.28 -4.45
C ALA A 696 -10.35 13.86 -4.97
N PRO A 697 -11.17 13.10 -5.72
CA PRO A 697 -12.46 13.58 -6.20
C PRO A 697 -13.35 14.12 -5.08
N GLY A 698 -13.71 15.41 -5.16
CA GLY A 698 -14.53 16.10 -4.16
C GLY A 698 -13.80 16.47 -2.86
N ALA A 699 -12.46 16.40 -2.83
CA ALA A 699 -11.65 16.91 -1.73
C ALA A 699 -11.08 18.29 -2.08
N SER A 700 -11.10 19.22 -1.13
CA SER A 700 -10.52 20.56 -1.26
C SER A 700 -9.11 20.70 -0.66
N SER A 701 -8.51 19.57 -0.25
CA SER A 701 -7.16 19.53 0.34
C SER A 701 -6.39 18.32 -0.18
N SER A 702 -5.07 18.46 -0.25
CA SER A 702 -4.15 17.45 -0.78
C SER A 702 -2.97 17.25 0.17
N SER A 703 -2.48 16.01 0.27
CA SER A 703 -1.26 15.65 1.01
C SER A 703 0.02 15.87 0.21
N PHE A 704 -0.07 16.54 -0.95
CA PHE A 704 1.07 16.85 -1.81
C PHE A 704 1.98 17.90 -1.15
N ASP A 705 3.22 17.52 -0.83
CA ASP A 705 4.21 18.40 -0.20
C ASP A 705 4.95 19.26 -1.24
N VAL A 706 4.31 20.37 -1.60
CA VAL A 706 4.81 21.32 -2.60
C VAL A 706 6.22 21.84 -2.29
N PHE A 707 6.53 22.15 -1.03
CA PHE A 707 7.81 22.79 -0.68
C PHE A 707 9.00 21.82 -0.80
N SER A 708 8.76 20.53 -0.60
CA SER A 708 9.75 19.48 -0.87
C SER A 708 9.91 19.25 -2.38
N GLU A 709 8.82 19.23 -3.13
CA GLU A 709 8.83 19.00 -4.59
C GLU A 709 9.50 20.15 -5.37
N LEU A 710 9.31 21.41 -4.95
CA LEU A 710 9.98 22.57 -5.57
C LEU A 710 11.52 22.55 -5.43
N LYS A 711 12.08 21.74 -4.52
CA LYS A 711 13.54 21.57 -4.36
C LYS A 711 14.10 20.55 -5.35
N LEU A 712 13.25 19.78 -6.02
CA LEU A 712 13.64 18.78 -7.01
C LEU A 712 13.57 19.41 -8.42
N PRO A 713 14.44 19.04 -9.39
CA PRO A 713 14.43 19.60 -10.75
C PRO A 713 13.20 19.25 -11.62
N ARG A 714 12.08 18.85 -11.01
CA ARG A 714 10.94 18.25 -11.69
C ARG A 714 9.62 18.83 -11.16
N THR A 715 9.20 19.97 -11.68
CA THR A 715 7.78 20.33 -11.62
C THR A 715 7.12 19.71 -12.84
N GLY A 716 6.34 18.64 -12.62
CA GLY A 716 5.68 17.80 -13.63
C GLY A 716 4.63 18.53 -14.49
N GLY A 717 5.10 19.47 -15.30
CA GLY A 717 4.29 20.36 -16.13
C GLY A 717 3.26 21.20 -15.37
N THR A 718 3.39 21.33 -14.04
CA THR A 718 2.66 22.32 -13.26
C THR A 718 3.34 23.69 -13.41
N HIS A 719 2.58 24.75 -13.16
CA HIS A 719 2.96 26.14 -13.34
C HIS A 719 2.96 26.86 -11.98
N PRO A 720 3.89 26.54 -11.07
CA PRO A 720 3.88 27.15 -9.75
C PRO A 720 4.17 28.65 -9.82
N HIS A 721 3.41 29.41 -9.01
CA HIS A 721 3.60 30.83 -8.75
C HIS A 721 4.07 31.02 -7.31
N GLU A 722 5.08 31.87 -7.10
CA GLU A 722 5.62 32.19 -5.79
C GLU A 722 5.26 33.61 -5.38
N ALA A 723 4.69 33.74 -4.17
CA ALA A 723 4.46 35.00 -3.48
C ALA A 723 5.26 35.03 -2.17
N ILE A 724 6.04 36.08 -1.96
CA ILE A 724 6.63 36.39 -0.65
C ILE A 724 5.91 37.63 -0.14
N LEU A 725 5.22 37.48 0.99
CA LEU A 725 4.43 38.54 1.61
C LEU A 725 5.22 39.15 2.77
N GLU A 726 5.41 40.46 2.67
CA GLU A 726 5.94 41.32 3.72
C GLU A 726 4.78 41.94 4.54
N PRO A 727 5.02 42.43 5.76
CA PRO A 727 4.03 43.20 6.52
C PRO A 727 3.47 44.38 5.70
N GLY A 728 2.14 44.44 5.55
CA GLY A 728 1.44 45.42 4.72
C GLY A 728 1.01 44.90 3.35
N ASP A 729 1.56 43.77 2.89
CA ASP A 729 1.18 43.18 1.60
C ASP A 729 -0.22 42.53 1.67
N ILE A 730 -0.98 42.69 0.59
CA ILE A 730 -2.24 41.96 0.36
C ILE A 730 -2.07 41.03 -0.85
N LEU A 731 -2.19 39.73 -0.65
CA LEU A 731 -2.27 38.77 -1.75
C LEU A 731 -3.72 38.54 -2.16
N TYR A 732 -4.07 38.88 -3.40
CA TYR A 732 -5.32 38.44 -4.01
C TYR A 732 -5.18 36.99 -4.46
N LEU A 733 -6.07 36.14 -3.94
CA LEU A 733 -6.24 34.74 -4.29
C LEU A 733 -7.57 34.60 -5.05
N PRO A 734 -7.54 34.38 -6.36
CA PRO A 734 -8.75 34.07 -7.12
C PRO A 734 -9.33 32.72 -6.68
N PRO A 735 -10.63 32.46 -6.91
CA PRO A 735 -11.26 31.20 -6.49
C PRO A 735 -10.59 30.01 -7.17
N PHE A 736 -10.61 28.86 -6.50
CA PHE A 736 -10.09 27.58 -6.97
C PHE A 736 -8.57 27.47 -7.14
N TRP A 737 -7.80 28.54 -6.89
CA TRP A 737 -6.33 28.48 -6.95
C TRP A 737 -5.78 27.64 -5.80
N PRO A 738 -5.18 26.46 -6.07
CA PRO A 738 -4.55 25.67 -5.02
C PRO A 738 -3.33 26.43 -4.48
N HIS A 739 -3.21 26.50 -3.16
CA HIS A 739 -2.15 27.23 -2.51
C HIS A 739 -1.71 26.56 -1.20
N THR A 740 -0.46 26.80 -0.84
CA THR A 740 0.16 26.40 0.42
C THR A 740 1.05 27.54 0.91
N ALA A 741 1.38 27.51 2.20
CA ALA A 741 2.20 28.55 2.81
C ALA A 741 3.21 27.98 3.80
N THR A 742 4.40 28.56 3.81
CA THR A 742 5.45 28.35 4.81
C THR A 742 5.84 29.70 5.43
N PRO A 743 5.92 29.80 6.76
CA PRO A 743 6.35 31.02 7.44
C PRO A 743 7.86 31.23 7.23
N LEU A 744 8.27 32.48 7.02
CA LEU A 744 9.68 32.90 6.95
C LEU A 744 10.16 33.56 8.25
N THR A 745 9.26 33.75 9.21
CA THR A 745 9.50 34.28 10.56
C THR A 745 8.80 33.42 11.59
N ASP A 746 9.20 33.53 12.85
CA ASP A 746 8.71 32.67 13.94
C ASP A 746 7.22 32.90 14.18
N LEU A 747 6.82 34.17 14.29
CA LEU A 747 5.44 34.59 14.38
C LEU A 747 4.96 35.14 13.05
N GLY A 748 3.74 34.75 12.66
CA GLY A 748 2.98 35.40 11.60
C GLY A 748 1.56 35.72 12.06
N ILE A 749 1.11 36.95 11.81
CA ILE A 749 -0.27 37.39 12.01
C ILE A 749 -0.81 37.92 10.69
N ALA A 750 -2.00 37.47 10.30
CA ALA A 750 -2.65 37.86 9.06
C ALA A 750 -4.16 37.87 9.20
N VAL A 751 -4.84 38.57 8.29
CA VAL A 751 -6.29 38.55 8.16
C VAL A 751 -6.65 38.11 6.74
N ASN A 752 -7.50 37.10 6.62
CA ASN A 752 -8.14 36.76 5.36
C ASN A 752 -9.47 37.49 5.23
N ALA A 753 -9.80 37.98 4.04
CA ALA A 753 -11.15 38.41 3.68
C ALA A 753 -11.64 37.57 2.49
N PHE A 754 -12.48 36.57 2.77
CA PHE A 754 -13.16 35.76 1.77
C PHE A 754 -14.40 36.49 1.28
N PHE A 755 -14.59 36.55 -0.04
CA PHE A 755 -15.72 37.26 -0.65
C PHE A 755 -16.26 36.52 -1.87
N ARG A 756 -17.54 36.76 -2.15
CA ARG A 756 -18.22 36.16 -3.29
C ARG A 756 -17.83 36.91 -4.56
N ASN A 757 -17.29 36.18 -5.53
CA ASN A 757 -16.90 36.74 -6.83
C ASN A 757 -17.67 36.12 -8.01
N LEU A 758 -18.46 35.07 -7.75
CA LEU A 758 -19.41 34.55 -8.73
C LEU A 758 -20.77 35.23 -8.55
N HIS A 759 -21.35 35.73 -9.65
CA HIS A 759 -22.68 36.34 -9.68
C HIS A 759 -23.79 35.33 -9.29
N SER A 760 -23.60 34.05 -9.62
CA SER A 760 -24.50 32.94 -9.29
C SER A 760 -23.73 31.61 -9.30
N GLY A 761 -24.32 30.54 -8.77
CA GLY A 761 -23.78 29.18 -8.89
C GLY A 761 -23.17 28.58 -7.63
N TYR A 762 -23.03 29.34 -6.53
CA TYR A 762 -22.72 28.76 -5.22
C TYR A 762 -23.83 27.78 -4.78
N ALA A 763 -23.46 26.72 -4.07
CA ALA A 763 -24.42 25.74 -3.57
C ALA A 763 -25.34 26.33 -2.48
N GLU A 764 -26.61 25.98 -2.53
CA GLU A 764 -27.58 26.33 -1.49
C GLU A 764 -27.35 25.54 -0.20
N GLY A 765 -27.51 26.21 0.94
CA GLY A 765 -27.36 25.63 2.26
C GLY A 765 -26.16 26.19 3.01
N ARG A 766 -25.79 25.55 4.11
CA ARG A 766 -24.78 26.08 5.02
C ARG A 766 -23.37 25.87 4.47
N ASP A 767 -22.65 26.97 4.33
CA ASP A 767 -21.20 27.01 4.20
C ASP A 767 -20.71 28.09 5.16
N ILE A 768 -19.86 27.70 6.13
CA ILE A 768 -19.27 28.62 7.12
C ILE A 768 -17.78 28.83 6.87
N TYR A 769 -17.20 28.12 5.89
CA TYR A 769 -15.77 28.10 5.65
C TYR A 769 -15.39 28.65 4.27
N GLY A 770 -16.32 28.71 3.32
CA GLY A 770 -16.09 29.18 1.95
C GLY A 770 -15.58 28.10 1.00
N ASN A 771 -15.68 26.82 1.41
CA ASN A 771 -15.05 25.67 0.74
C ASN A 771 -16.07 24.67 0.20
N ARG A 772 -17.37 24.97 0.29
CA ARG A 772 -18.39 24.11 -0.28
C ARG A 772 -18.37 24.23 -1.81
N ASP A 773 -18.33 23.08 -2.47
CA ASP A 773 -18.38 22.97 -3.92
C ASP A 773 -19.53 23.79 -4.53
N ILE A 774 -19.32 24.36 -5.72
CA ILE A 774 -20.38 25.05 -6.45
C ILE A 774 -21.54 24.10 -6.80
N ALA A 775 -22.75 24.65 -6.90
CA ALA A 775 -23.98 23.88 -7.10
C ALA A 775 -23.91 22.96 -8.33
N ALA A 776 -23.31 23.46 -9.42
CA ALA A 776 -23.13 22.71 -10.65
C ALA A 776 -22.28 21.45 -10.45
N TYR A 777 -21.20 21.54 -9.67
CA TYR A 777 -20.33 20.41 -9.39
C TYR A 777 -21.00 19.40 -8.43
N GLU A 778 -21.70 19.86 -7.39
CA GLU A 778 -22.48 18.97 -6.51
C GLU A 778 -23.57 18.19 -7.28
N LYS A 779 -24.23 18.84 -8.24
CA LYS A 779 -25.17 18.18 -9.15
C LYS A 779 -24.45 17.20 -10.09
N GLY A 780 -23.37 17.64 -10.73
CA GLY A 780 -22.56 16.82 -11.62
C GLY A 780 -22.04 15.55 -10.95
N ARG A 781 -21.58 15.62 -9.69
CA ARG A 781 -21.17 14.44 -8.92
C ARG A 781 -22.31 13.44 -8.70
N ARG A 782 -23.52 13.92 -8.42
CA ARG A 782 -24.71 13.06 -8.29
C ARG A 782 -25.07 12.41 -9.61
N ASP A 783 -24.93 13.13 -10.72
CA ASP A 783 -25.19 12.60 -12.06
C ASP A 783 -24.11 11.61 -12.49
N VAL A 784 -22.83 11.85 -12.21
CA VAL A 784 -21.73 10.88 -12.40
C VAL A 784 -21.99 9.60 -11.62
N ALA A 785 -22.42 9.70 -10.35
CA ALA A 785 -22.78 8.53 -9.56
C ALA A 785 -23.97 7.76 -10.18
N ARG A 786 -24.94 8.48 -10.76
CA ARG A 786 -26.10 7.88 -11.45
C ARG A 786 -25.69 7.18 -12.75
N ILE A 787 -24.84 7.81 -13.56
CA ILE A 787 -24.23 7.21 -14.75
C ILE A 787 -23.49 5.93 -14.34
N GLY A 788 -22.66 6.00 -13.29
CA GLY A 788 -21.97 4.83 -12.75
C GLY A 788 -22.93 3.67 -12.42
N LYS A 789 -24.10 3.96 -11.83
CA LYS A 789 -25.16 2.97 -11.58
C LYS A 789 -25.75 2.38 -12.86
N TYR A 790 -26.02 3.18 -13.90
CA TYR A 790 -26.55 2.68 -15.17
C TYR A 790 -25.63 1.67 -15.85
N PHE A 791 -24.32 1.85 -15.68
CA PHE A 791 -23.32 0.94 -16.24
C PHE A 791 -22.95 -0.23 -15.30
N GLN A 792 -23.55 -0.37 -14.10
CA GLN A 792 -23.20 -1.46 -13.18
C GLN A 792 -23.47 -2.85 -13.79
N ALA A 793 -24.58 -3.01 -14.50
CA ALA A 793 -24.97 -4.26 -15.17
C ALA A 793 -24.33 -4.45 -16.56
N VAL A 794 -23.55 -3.47 -17.04
CA VAL A 794 -22.88 -3.53 -18.35
C VAL A 794 -21.54 -4.24 -18.19
N PRO A 795 -21.15 -5.15 -19.11
CA PRO A 795 -19.86 -5.83 -19.08
C PRO A 795 -18.68 -4.85 -18.93
N PRO A 796 -17.63 -5.18 -18.17
CA PRO A 796 -16.56 -4.24 -17.82
C PRO A 796 -15.91 -3.51 -19.00
N ASP A 797 -15.69 -4.21 -20.13
CA ASP A 797 -15.06 -3.63 -21.32
C ASP A 797 -15.97 -2.63 -22.02
N ALA A 798 -17.26 -2.96 -22.19
CA ALA A 798 -18.26 -2.07 -22.73
C ALA A 798 -18.48 -0.87 -21.79
N ARG A 799 -18.57 -1.09 -20.47
CA ARG A 799 -18.64 -0.03 -19.48
C ARG A 799 -17.43 0.91 -19.59
N ARG A 800 -16.22 0.37 -19.64
CA ARG A 800 -14.99 1.19 -19.76
C ARG A 800 -14.97 1.96 -21.07
N PHE A 801 -15.33 1.31 -22.17
CA PHE A 801 -15.42 1.93 -23.49
C PHE A 801 -16.42 3.09 -23.50
N TYR A 802 -17.66 2.86 -23.06
CA TYR A 802 -18.71 3.88 -23.08
C TYR A 802 -18.51 4.96 -22.03
N LEU A 803 -17.99 4.65 -20.83
CA LEU A 803 -17.65 5.69 -19.85
C LEU A 803 -16.51 6.58 -20.35
N LYS A 804 -15.53 6.02 -21.08
CA LYS A 804 -14.48 6.81 -21.73
C LYS A 804 -15.07 7.71 -22.81
N ARG A 805 -16.00 7.20 -23.63
CA ARG A 805 -16.70 8.02 -24.62
C ARG A 805 -17.56 9.12 -23.98
N LEU A 806 -18.25 8.83 -22.88
CA LEU A 806 -18.98 9.85 -22.12
C LEU A 806 -18.04 10.93 -21.55
N ALA A 807 -16.84 10.55 -21.11
CA ALA A 807 -15.84 11.52 -20.68
C ALA A 807 -15.36 12.39 -21.86
N GLU A 808 -15.09 11.78 -23.03
CA GLU A 808 -14.74 12.51 -24.26
C GLU A 808 -15.89 13.42 -24.74
N GLU A 809 -17.14 12.99 -24.62
CA GLU A 809 -18.32 13.80 -24.94
C GLU A 809 -18.46 14.99 -23.98
N LEU A 810 -18.19 14.80 -22.68
CA LEU A 810 -18.18 15.89 -21.72
C LEU A 810 -17.06 16.91 -22.01
N ASP A 811 -15.86 16.44 -22.38
CA ASP A 811 -14.75 17.30 -22.80
C ASP A 811 -15.10 18.14 -24.05
N LEU A 812 -16.01 17.66 -24.91
CA LEU A 812 -16.49 18.40 -26.08
C LEU A 812 -17.60 19.42 -25.77
N THR A 813 -18.22 19.34 -24.57
CA THR A 813 -19.29 20.27 -24.16
C THR A 813 -18.77 21.52 -23.44
N THR A 814 -17.52 21.49 -23.01
CA THR A 814 -16.79 22.60 -22.36
C THR A 814 -15.89 23.30 -23.36
#